data_AF-A0A5S4SJ32-F1
#
_entry.id   AF-A0A5S4SJ32-F1
#
_cell.length_a   1.000
_cell.length_b   1.000
_cell.length_c   1.000
_cell.angle_alpha   90.00
_cell.angle_beta   90.00
_cell.angle_gamma   90.00
#
_symmetry.space_group_name_H-M   'P 1'
#
loop_
_entity.id
_entity.type
_entity.pdbx_description
1 polymer ?
#
loop_
_entity_poly.entity_id
_entity_poly.type
_entity_poly.pdbx_seq_one_letter_code
_entity_poly.pdbx_strand_id
1 'polypeptide(L)'
;MAQILANNVTGVLSGAATATATSLPLVSLTGWPVLAAGDFHLATLIGLNSSGVEAVWEVVKVTGRVGSALTVVRAQEGTKGVAWPAGTVLQMRLTAASVATPTLVDAVRVALEQLITSASQSLQSNIDGKVDLVPGKGLSENDLTAALLAKLNGIAAGAQVNVATNLGQGTRTTTTLPLTSSTGSGTTLPAATTELAGLMVSTDKAKLDGIAAGAQVNVPTNLKATAAAVNILIESSTGDNATLPLATSALAGLMAPGDVAKLAGIAAGAQVNVATNLGIGTRTATGVPVTSSTGTSTTFPVASTTLAGAMSAADKSKLDAIAAGATVNWTSTLIPDSADLNTYQTEGSYYCPNNAWAVTLANCPTKIAFNLSVWRAAGVVQRLTEYINTTARKTYERSYYSNVWSGWSRVYTEIDPPALATTAAPGLMSSDDKSKLDGVAAGAQVNVGTDLGIGTRTTTTVPLTSSTGNNTTLPAATTALAGVMTSTDKAKLDAIAAAATKNDTDANLKSRANHTGTQAISTVTGLQAALDAKVAVGEALYPKFGTVGTQIITMRFGYANEADCRWATAMLGANGESFTFNYYDGPGVYKSTPLLITPTVLQANTNGVFDNGSAETQLYVGKYNGYLFGNEASLGIYSVSSTGQATLRGSDGKFFSSRGFSGDIVNDKPSIAVRQTGDIGGGYANWDSANAVIQVDAANNLAAYSVWRVTNWGQRHLAAMQVHAGDSASSPPVVALQMYGLAPNPFVWNGYGDYYVRRNIYANGSLVQTSDINLKNVIEELDCPLEKLLDVSVIRYTRKDIDSGEQISYSAQAVQKNFPQNIRMTKASEAQIEFVPDGMVMNVDQGGMNAVNTEAIKRLYKIVKQQQKTIEILKARG
;
A
#
# COMPACT_ATOMS: atom_id res chain seq x y z
N MET A 1 -54.64 -16.83 -113.00
CA MET A 1 -54.35 -16.26 -114.33
C MET A 1 -53.16 -15.34 -114.19
N ALA A 2 -51.97 -15.83 -114.45
CA ALA A 2 -50.75 -15.03 -114.36
C ALA A 2 -50.40 -14.47 -115.75
N GLN A 3 -49.96 -13.22 -115.81
CA GLN A 3 -49.24 -12.75 -116.99
C GLN A 3 -47.84 -13.37 -116.95
N ILE A 4 -47.51 -14.21 -117.93
CA ILE A 4 -46.19 -14.80 -118.00
C ILE A 4 -45.27 -13.87 -118.80
N LEU A 5 -44.06 -13.62 -118.31
CA LEU A 5 -43.06 -12.78 -118.97
C LEU A 5 -41.92 -13.67 -119.47
N ALA A 6 -41.41 -13.39 -120.67
CA ALA A 6 -40.21 -14.04 -121.19
C ALA A 6 -39.36 -13.04 -121.98
N ASN A 7 -38.05 -13.21 -121.90
CA ASN A 7 -37.09 -12.28 -122.50
C ASN A 7 -36.96 -12.51 -124.00
N ASN A 8 -36.81 -11.42 -124.77
CA ASN A 8 -36.42 -11.42 -126.19
C ASN A 8 -37.35 -12.19 -127.14
N VAL A 9 -38.63 -12.34 -126.79
CA VAL A 9 -39.58 -13.07 -127.65
C VAL A 9 -40.09 -12.19 -128.78
N THR A 10 -39.81 -12.62 -130.00
CA THR A 10 -40.21 -11.96 -131.25
C THR A 10 -40.80 -12.98 -132.22
N GLY A 11 -41.83 -12.59 -132.96
CA GLY A 11 -42.40 -13.35 -134.07
C GLY A 11 -42.64 -12.43 -135.26
N VAL A 12 -42.83 -13.04 -136.44
CA VAL A 12 -43.17 -12.33 -137.68
C VAL A 12 -44.42 -12.99 -138.28
N LEU A 13 -45.41 -12.18 -138.67
CA LEU A 13 -46.64 -12.70 -139.27
C LEU A 13 -46.35 -13.38 -140.60
N SER A 14 -46.80 -14.62 -140.78
CA SER A 14 -46.65 -15.36 -142.05
C SER A 14 -47.75 -15.04 -143.08
N GLY A 15 -48.79 -14.32 -142.67
CA GLY A 15 -49.92 -13.89 -143.50
C GLY A 15 -50.55 -12.59 -142.97
N ALA A 16 -51.35 -11.91 -143.79
CA ALA A 16 -52.05 -10.70 -143.37
C ALA A 16 -53.11 -11.04 -142.31
N ALA A 17 -53.27 -10.17 -141.31
CA ALA A 17 -54.26 -10.29 -140.24
C ALA A 17 -55.21 -9.09 -140.28
N THR A 18 -56.53 -9.34 -140.23
CA THR A 18 -57.53 -8.27 -140.14
C THR A 18 -57.54 -7.63 -138.75
N ALA A 19 -58.19 -6.47 -138.60
CA ALA A 19 -58.32 -5.77 -137.33
C ALA A 19 -59.04 -6.56 -136.21
N THR A 20 -59.76 -7.62 -136.57
CA THR A 20 -60.53 -8.48 -135.67
C THR A 20 -60.05 -9.94 -135.64
N ALA A 21 -58.93 -10.25 -136.30
CA ALA A 21 -58.41 -11.61 -136.35
C ALA A 21 -58.07 -12.12 -134.93
N THR A 22 -58.65 -13.26 -134.56
CA THR A 22 -58.44 -13.95 -133.26
C THR A 22 -57.29 -14.97 -133.30
N SER A 23 -56.71 -15.18 -134.47
CA SER A 23 -55.54 -16.02 -134.69
C SER A 23 -54.52 -15.26 -135.52
N LEU A 24 -53.28 -15.20 -135.04
CA LEU A 24 -52.16 -14.57 -135.74
C LEU A 24 -51.19 -15.67 -136.20
N PRO A 25 -51.11 -15.95 -137.51
CA PRO A 25 -50.19 -16.94 -138.03
C PRO A 25 -48.77 -16.37 -138.03
N LEU A 26 -47.80 -17.11 -137.48
CA LEU A 26 -46.40 -16.70 -137.40
C LEU A 26 -45.54 -17.63 -138.25
N VAL A 27 -44.40 -17.09 -138.72
CA VAL A 27 -43.36 -17.86 -139.42
C VAL A 27 -42.74 -18.91 -138.50
N SER A 28 -42.61 -18.61 -137.20
CA SER A 28 -42.14 -19.54 -136.17
C SER A 28 -42.68 -19.16 -134.79
N LEU A 29 -42.91 -20.17 -133.94
CA LEU A 29 -43.26 -20.00 -132.53
C LEU A 29 -42.08 -20.25 -131.58
N THR A 30 -40.87 -20.43 -132.10
CA THR A 30 -39.66 -20.62 -131.27
C THR A 30 -39.50 -19.43 -130.31
N GLY A 31 -39.31 -19.71 -129.02
CA GLY A 31 -39.17 -18.70 -127.97
C GLY A 31 -40.48 -18.24 -127.32
N TRP A 32 -41.65 -18.50 -127.94
CA TRP A 32 -42.95 -18.23 -127.29
C TRP A 32 -43.21 -19.28 -126.20
N PRO A 33 -43.58 -18.91 -124.96
CA PRO A 33 -43.84 -19.87 -123.89
C PRO A 33 -45.10 -20.72 -124.13
N VAL A 34 -45.20 -21.87 -123.45
CA VAL A 34 -46.45 -22.64 -123.35
C VAL A 34 -47.28 -22.04 -122.22
N LEU A 35 -48.55 -21.72 -122.48
CA LEU A 35 -49.47 -21.19 -121.49
C LEU A 35 -50.27 -22.32 -120.83
N ALA A 36 -50.36 -22.31 -119.49
CA ALA A 36 -51.32 -23.14 -118.77
C ALA A 36 -52.72 -22.54 -118.87
N ALA A 37 -53.75 -23.31 -118.50
CA ALA A 37 -55.13 -22.87 -118.57
C ALA A 37 -55.37 -21.58 -117.76
N GLY A 38 -55.71 -20.49 -118.46
CA GLY A 38 -55.95 -19.17 -117.87
C GLY A 38 -54.73 -18.24 -117.78
N ASP A 39 -53.53 -18.70 -118.13
CA ASP A 39 -52.38 -17.81 -118.26
C ASP A 39 -52.39 -17.05 -119.59
N PHE A 40 -51.70 -15.92 -119.63
CA PHE A 40 -51.61 -15.11 -120.84
C PHE A 40 -50.26 -14.41 -120.95
N HIS A 41 -49.95 -13.97 -122.16
CA HIS A 41 -48.90 -13.00 -122.40
C HIS A 41 -49.47 -11.76 -123.08
N LEU A 42 -48.79 -10.63 -122.92
CA LEU A 42 -49.03 -9.46 -123.74
C LEU A 42 -47.91 -9.34 -124.76
N ALA A 43 -48.30 -9.05 -126.00
CA ALA A 43 -47.40 -8.83 -127.11
C ALA A 43 -47.85 -7.62 -127.92
N THR A 44 -46.92 -6.99 -128.61
CA THR A 44 -47.15 -5.76 -129.36
C THR A 44 -46.84 -6.01 -130.82
N LEU A 45 -47.82 -5.82 -131.69
CA LEU A 45 -47.63 -5.74 -133.14
C LEU A 45 -47.03 -4.37 -133.46
N ILE A 46 -46.02 -4.35 -134.33
CA ILE A 46 -45.21 -3.17 -134.58
C ILE A 46 -45.24 -2.85 -136.08
N GLY A 47 -45.75 -1.66 -136.39
CA GLY A 47 -45.69 -1.05 -137.71
C GLY A 47 -44.52 -0.09 -137.81
N LEU A 48 -43.67 -0.30 -138.80
CA LEU A 48 -42.55 0.58 -139.12
C LEU A 48 -42.97 1.59 -140.19
N ASN A 49 -42.52 2.84 -140.08
CA ASN A 49 -42.63 3.82 -141.16
C ASN A 49 -41.57 3.57 -142.25
N SER A 50 -41.58 4.39 -143.31
CA SER A 50 -40.63 4.30 -144.43
C SER A 50 -39.15 4.44 -144.04
N SER A 51 -38.86 4.95 -142.85
CA SER A 51 -37.51 5.09 -142.31
C SER A 51 -37.12 3.95 -141.35
N GLY A 52 -37.96 2.91 -141.23
CA GLY A 52 -37.71 1.76 -140.36
C GLY A 52 -37.96 2.01 -138.87
N VAL A 53 -38.62 3.12 -138.50
CA VAL A 53 -38.92 3.49 -137.11
C VAL A 53 -40.36 3.11 -136.76
N GLU A 54 -40.58 2.64 -135.53
CA GLU A 54 -41.91 2.29 -135.03
C GLU A 54 -42.84 3.50 -135.02
N ALA A 55 -43.98 3.40 -135.71
CA ALA A 55 -44.93 4.50 -135.87
C ALA A 55 -46.37 4.11 -135.50
N VAL A 56 -46.70 2.81 -135.52
CA VAL A 56 -48.01 2.29 -135.15
C VAL A 56 -47.80 1.02 -134.34
N TRP A 57 -48.55 0.85 -133.25
CA TRP A 57 -48.49 -0.37 -132.45
C TRP A 57 -49.87 -0.79 -131.94
N GLU A 58 -50.03 -2.10 -131.78
CA GLU A 58 -51.22 -2.69 -131.17
C GLU A 58 -50.79 -3.71 -130.13
N VAL A 59 -51.29 -3.58 -128.90
CA VAL A 59 -51.09 -4.59 -127.85
C VAL A 59 -52.17 -5.65 -128.00
N VAL A 60 -51.75 -6.90 -127.99
CA VAL A 60 -52.60 -8.09 -128.09
C VAL A 60 -52.35 -8.99 -126.90
N LYS A 61 -53.42 -9.63 -126.42
CA LYS A 61 -53.35 -10.62 -125.34
C LYS A 61 -53.34 -12.00 -125.96
N VAL A 62 -52.20 -12.68 -125.86
CA VAL A 62 -52.02 -14.05 -126.33
C VAL A 62 -52.53 -14.99 -125.24
N THR A 63 -53.52 -15.81 -125.58
CA THR A 63 -54.19 -16.74 -124.64
C THR A 63 -53.93 -18.20 -124.95
N GLY A 64 -53.27 -18.49 -126.07
CA GLY A 64 -52.92 -19.84 -126.46
C GLY A 64 -52.11 -19.87 -127.74
N ARG A 65 -51.63 -21.06 -128.09
CA ARG A 65 -50.92 -21.31 -129.35
C ARG A 65 -51.39 -22.64 -129.95
N VAL A 66 -51.65 -22.65 -131.25
CA VAL A 66 -52.13 -23.82 -132.00
C VAL A 66 -51.39 -23.88 -133.33
N GLY A 67 -50.71 -25.00 -133.61
CA GLY A 67 -49.86 -25.14 -134.81
C GLY A 67 -48.78 -24.06 -134.84
N SER A 68 -48.71 -23.28 -135.92
CA SER A 68 -47.82 -22.11 -136.08
C SER A 68 -48.50 -20.76 -135.82
N ALA A 69 -49.66 -20.75 -135.16
CA ALA A 69 -50.42 -19.54 -134.90
C ALA A 69 -50.63 -19.28 -133.39
N LEU A 70 -50.70 -18.00 -133.01
CA LEU A 70 -51.09 -17.57 -131.68
C LEU A 70 -52.58 -17.25 -131.63
N THR A 71 -53.27 -17.72 -130.60
CA THR A 71 -54.64 -17.30 -130.28
C THR A 71 -54.57 -16.00 -129.49
N VAL A 72 -55.25 -14.97 -129.98
CA VAL A 72 -55.13 -13.62 -129.43
C VAL A 72 -56.48 -12.95 -129.23
N VAL A 73 -56.51 -12.07 -128.23
CA VAL A 73 -57.50 -11.01 -128.10
C VAL A 73 -56.82 -9.70 -128.54
N ARG A 74 -57.40 -9.04 -129.53
CA ARG A 74 -56.87 -7.82 -130.17
C ARG A 74 -57.15 -6.57 -129.32
N ALA A 75 -56.53 -5.45 -129.69
CA ALA A 75 -56.86 -4.12 -129.13
C ALA A 75 -56.84 -4.03 -127.59
N GLN A 76 -55.79 -4.55 -126.96
CA GLN A 76 -55.64 -4.54 -125.51
C GLN A 76 -55.02 -3.23 -125.03
N GLU A 77 -55.23 -2.92 -123.75
CA GLU A 77 -54.65 -1.75 -123.08
C GLU A 77 -54.93 -0.42 -123.77
N GLY A 78 -56.13 -0.27 -124.34
CA GLY A 78 -56.57 0.95 -125.02
C GLY A 78 -55.96 1.16 -126.42
N THR A 79 -55.15 0.23 -126.92
CA THR A 79 -54.72 0.24 -128.33
C THR A 79 -55.88 -0.13 -129.26
N LYS A 80 -55.88 0.38 -130.50
CA LYS A 80 -56.92 0.07 -131.50
C LYS A 80 -56.49 -1.11 -132.36
N GLY A 81 -57.45 -1.99 -132.69
CA GLY A 81 -57.21 -3.09 -133.63
C GLY A 81 -57.01 -2.56 -135.04
N VAL A 82 -55.89 -2.92 -135.69
CA VAL A 82 -55.55 -2.50 -137.06
C VAL A 82 -55.33 -3.73 -137.95
N ALA A 83 -55.55 -3.60 -139.26
CA ALA A 83 -55.17 -4.64 -140.21
C ALA A 83 -53.64 -4.62 -140.41
N TRP A 84 -53.01 -5.78 -140.26
CA TRP A 84 -51.55 -5.93 -140.36
C TRP A 84 -51.18 -6.78 -141.58
N PRO A 85 -50.25 -6.32 -142.44
CA PRO A 85 -49.78 -7.10 -143.57
C PRO A 85 -48.92 -8.30 -143.11
N ALA A 86 -48.71 -9.26 -144.02
CA ALA A 86 -47.71 -10.30 -143.80
C ALA A 86 -46.32 -9.66 -143.62
N GLY A 87 -45.49 -10.24 -142.75
CA GLY A 87 -44.17 -9.70 -142.42
C GLY A 87 -44.14 -8.73 -141.22
N THR A 88 -45.30 -8.36 -140.65
CA THR A 88 -45.34 -7.52 -139.43
C THR A 88 -44.70 -8.24 -138.24
N VAL A 89 -43.90 -7.49 -137.48
CA VAL A 89 -43.22 -7.99 -136.27
C VAL A 89 -44.16 -7.94 -135.07
N LEU A 90 -44.16 -9.01 -134.29
CA LEU A 90 -44.86 -9.15 -133.01
C LEU A 90 -43.81 -9.39 -131.91
N GLN A 91 -43.78 -8.58 -130.87
CA GLN A 91 -42.82 -8.74 -129.76
C GLN A 91 -43.51 -8.78 -128.41
N MET A 92 -43.08 -9.67 -127.52
CA MET A 92 -43.48 -9.55 -126.12
C MET A 92 -42.70 -8.41 -125.47
N ARG A 93 -43.42 -7.41 -125.00
CA ARG A 93 -42.87 -6.23 -124.32
C ARG A 93 -43.56 -6.06 -122.98
N LEU A 94 -42.82 -5.57 -121.99
CA LEU A 94 -43.41 -5.14 -120.74
C LEU A 94 -44.27 -3.90 -121.02
N THR A 95 -45.55 -3.94 -120.63
CA THR A 95 -46.48 -2.84 -120.87
C THR A 95 -46.69 -2.01 -119.61
N ALA A 96 -47.23 -0.80 -119.79
CA ALA A 96 -47.52 0.08 -118.67
C ALA A 96 -48.51 -0.55 -117.66
N ALA A 97 -49.51 -1.31 -118.15
CA ALA A 97 -50.46 -1.98 -117.27
C ALA A 97 -49.80 -3.15 -116.51
N SER A 98 -48.83 -3.85 -117.12
CA SER A 98 -48.05 -4.88 -116.41
C SER A 98 -47.29 -4.32 -115.20
N VAL A 99 -46.74 -3.10 -115.32
CA VAL A 99 -46.00 -2.44 -114.23
C VAL A 99 -46.94 -1.84 -113.18
N ALA A 100 -48.14 -1.42 -113.58
CA ALA A 100 -49.16 -0.86 -112.68
C ALA A 100 -49.93 -1.91 -111.86
N THR A 101 -49.58 -3.20 -111.95
CA THR A 101 -50.25 -4.24 -111.17
C THR A 101 -49.86 -4.15 -109.69
N PRO A 102 -50.82 -4.22 -108.73
CA PRO A 102 -50.55 -4.09 -107.30
C PRO A 102 -49.49 -5.07 -106.77
N THR A 103 -49.29 -6.19 -107.44
CA THR A 103 -48.40 -7.28 -107.00
C THR A 103 -46.93 -6.88 -106.80
N LEU A 104 -46.39 -5.95 -107.61
CA LEU A 104 -45.00 -5.51 -107.46
C LEU A 104 -44.85 -4.47 -106.33
N VAL A 105 -45.81 -3.57 -106.20
CA VAL A 105 -45.83 -2.56 -105.13
C VAL A 105 -46.12 -3.21 -103.77
N ASP A 106 -47.06 -4.17 -103.73
CA ASP A 106 -47.38 -4.94 -102.53
C ASP A 106 -46.23 -5.86 -102.12
N ALA A 107 -45.48 -6.46 -103.07
CA ALA A 107 -44.30 -7.25 -102.74
C ALA A 107 -43.19 -6.40 -102.09
N VAL A 108 -42.94 -5.19 -102.60
CA VAL A 108 -41.98 -4.25 -101.99
C VAL A 108 -42.47 -3.78 -100.62
N ARG A 109 -43.77 -3.49 -100.48
CA ARG A 109 -44.37 -3.07 -99.21
C ARG A 109 -44.29 -4.17 -98.14
N VAL A 110 -44.63 -5.42 -98.49
CA VAL A 110 -44.55 -6.57 -97.58
C VAL A 110 -43.11 -6.83 -97.15
N ALA A 111 -42.14 -6.74 -98.06
CA ALA A 111 -40.72 -6.88 -97.72
C ALA A 111 -40.25 -5.78 -96.74
N LEU A 112 -40.72 -4.54 -96.93
CA LEU A 112 -40.41 -3.43 -96.04
C LEU A 112 -41.06 -3.62 -94.65
N GLU A 113 -42.32 -4.05 -94.59
CA GLU A 113 -43.05 -4.33 -93.34
C GLU A 113 -42.37 -5.47 -92.53
N GLN A 114 -41.88 -6.51 -93.20
CA GLN A 114 -41.14 -7.61 -92.56
C GLN A 114 -39.78 -7.16 -92.00
N LEU A 115 -39.07 -6.30 -92.72
CA LEU A 115 -37.80 -5.74 -92.27
C LEU A 115 -38.00 -4.85 -91.03
N ILE A 116 -39.01 -3.99 -91.04
CA ILE A 116 -39.37 -3.12 -89.90
C ILE A 116 -39.72 -3.99 -88.69
N THR A 117 -40.58 -4.99 -88.87
CA THR A 117 -41.01 -5.89 -87.79
C THR A 117 -39.82 -6.64 -87.16
N SER A 118 -38.90 -7.14 -87.99
CA SER A 118 -37.71 -7.86 -87.52
C SER A 118 -36.76 -6.93 -86.76
N ALA A 119 -36.57 -5.69 -87.23
CA ALA A 119 -35.77 -4.68 -86.55
C ALA A 119 -36.39 -4.28 -85.21
N SER A 120 -37.71 -4.07 -85.15
CA SER A 120 -38.43 -3.75 -83.91
C SER A 120 -38.37 -4.88 -82.90
N GLN A 121 -38.52 -6.15 -83.32
CA GLN A 121 -38.41 -7.31 -82.42
C GLN A 121 -36.99 -7.47 -81.86
N SER A 122 -35.97 -7.24 -82.68
CA SER A 122 -34.57 -7.26 -82.23
C SER A 122 -34.29 -6.13 -81.23
N LEU A 123 -34.79 -4.93 -81.49
CA LEU A 123 -34.67 -3.81 -80.55
C LEU A 123 -35.41 -4.09 -79.24
N GLN A 124 -36.64 -4.63 -79.32
CA GLN A 124 -37.43 -4.99 -78.15
C GLN A 124 -36.77 -6.12 -77.35
N SER A 125 -36.23 -7.15 -77.99
CA SER A 125 -35.49 -8.21 -77.29
C SER A 125 -34.22 -7.70 -76.61
N ASN A 126 -33.56 -6.69 -77.18
CA ASN A 126 -32.42 -6.03 -76.54
C ASN A 126 -32.86 -5.12 -75.37
N ILE A 127 -34.04 -4.53 -75.44
CA ILE A 127 -34.63 -3.70 -74.36
C ILE A 127 -35.15 -4.59 -73.23
N ASP A 128 -35.86 -5.67 -73.53
CA ASP A 128 -36.41 -6.63 -72.55
C ASP A 128 -35.30 -7.39 -71.81
N GLY A 129 -34.11 -7.48 -72.42
CA GLY A 129 -32.89 -7.97 -71.78
C GLY A 129 -32.14 -6.93 -70.94
N LYS A 130 -32.60 -5.67 -70.93
CA LYS A 130 -32.15 -4.62 -70.01
C LYS A 130 -33.16 -4.50 -68.88
N VAL A 131 -32.68 -4.16 -67.69
CA VAL A 131 -33.52 -4.07 -66.49
C VAL A 131 -34.16 -2.68 -66.43
N ASP A 132 -35.47 -2.60 -66.19
CA ASP A 132 -36.25 -1.34 -66.16
C ASP A 132 -35.84 -0.38 -65.02
N LEU A 133 -35.95 0.92 -65.27
CA LEU A 133 -35.60 1.98 -64.32
C LEU A 133 -36.67 2.12 -63.22
N VAL A 134 -36.31 1.85 -61.96
CA VAL A 134 -37.16 2.20 -60.82
C VAL A 134 -36.99 3.70 -60.51
N PRO A 135 -38.08 4.50 -60.39
CA PRO A 135 -38.01 5.93 -60.13
C PRO A 135 -37.17 6.26 -58.87
N GLY A 136 -36.10 7.05 -59.05
CA GLY A 136 -35.25 7.55 -57.94
C GLY A 136 -33.94 6.79 -57.69
N LYS A 137 -33.65 5.71 -58.42
CA LYS A 137 -32.38 4.97 -58.33
C LYS A 137 -31.77 4.86 -59.72
N GLY A 138 -30.57 5.40 -59.89
CA GLY A 138 -29.93 5.57 -61.20
C GLY A 138 -29.45 4.30 -61.91
N LEU A 139 -29.80 3.09 -61.45
CA LEU A 139 -29.50 1.79 -62.06
C LEU A 139 -30.53 0.75 -61.60
N SER A 140 -30.78 -0.27 -62.42
CA SER A 140 -31.90 -1.21 -62.32
C SER A 140 -31.54 -2.54 -61.63
N GLU A 141 -32.53 -3.13 -60.97
CA GLU A 141 -32.39 -4.16 -59.92
C GLU A 141 -32.22 -5.58 -60.50
N ASN A 142 -31.01 -5.95 -60.97
CA ASN A 142 -30.44 -7.32 -60.85
C ASN A 142 -29.02 -7.47 -61.43
N ASP A 143 -28.02 -6.86 -60.80
CA ASP A 143 -26.59 -7.17 -61.06
C ASP A 143 -26.07 -8.38 -60.26
N LEU A 144 -26.97 -9.15 -59.63
CA LEU A 144 -26.62 -10.26 -58.73
C LEU A 144 -26.83 -11.61 -59.40
N THR A 145 -25.82 -12.48 -59.37
CA THR A 145 -25.95 -13.89 -59.81
C THR A 145 -27.08 -14.60 -59.06
N ALA A 146 -27.67 -15.67 -59.63
CA ALA A 146 -28.74 -16.44 -58.98
C ALA A 146 -28.39 -16.90 -57.54
N ALA A 147 -27.11 -17.16 -57.27
CA ALA A 147 -26.61 -17.46 -55.93
C ALA A 147 -26.60 -16.25 -54.99
N LEU A 148 -26.30 -15.05 -55.50
CA LEU A 148 -26.35 -13.80 -54.73
C LEU A 148 -27.80 -13.33 -54.48
N LEU A 149 -28.69 -13.51 -55.46
CA LEU A 149 -30.11 -13.18 -55.33
C LEU A 149 -30.81 -14.10 -54.31
N ALA A 150 -30.49 -15.40 -54.30
CA ALA A 150 -30.99 -16.32 -53.28
C ALA A 150 -30.49 -15.97 -51.87
N LYS A 151 -29.22 -15.53 -51.75
CA LYS A 151 -28.68 -15.03 -50.48
C LYS A 151 -29.41 -13.76 -50.01
N LEU A 152 -29.74 -12.84 -50.92
CA LEU A 152 -30.44 -11.60 -50.61
C LEU A 152 -31.91 -11.86 -50.21
N ASN A 153 -32.62 -12.71 -50.94
CA ASN A 153 -34.02 -13.07 -50.63
C ASN A 153 -34.16 -13.93 -49.37
N GLY A 154 -33.07 -14.56 -48.91
CA GLY A 154 -33.00 -15.26 -47.62
C GLY A 154 -32.85 -14.33 -46.41
N ILE A 155 -32.62 -13.03 -46.64
CA ILE A 155 -32.52 -12.03 -45.56
C ILE A 155 -33.93 -11.54 -45.22
N ALA A 156 -34.38 -11.78 -43.98
CA ALA A 156 -35.70 -11.35 -43.51
C ALA A 156 -35.86 -9.83 -43.60
N ALA A 157 -37.07 -9.37 -43.97
CA ALA A 157 -37.39 -7.96 -44.12
C ALA A 157 -37.04 -7.17 -42.83
N GLY A 158 -36.12 -6.20 -42.93
CA GLY A 158 -35.66 -5.39 -41.81
C GLY A 158 -34.35 -5.86 -41.14
N ALA A 159 -33.66 -6.88 -41.67
CA ALA A 159 -32.34 -7.25 -41.16
C ALA A 159 -31.31 -6.13 -41.42
N GLN A 160 -30.77 -5.56 -40.35
CA GLN A 160 -29.75 -4.52 -40.38
C GLN A 160 -28.37 -5.16 -40.20
N VAL A 161 -27.37 -4.69 -40.94
CA VAL A 161 -26.00 -5.27 -40.97
C VAL A 161 -25.31 -5.26 -39.59
N ASN A 162 -25.75 -4.42 -38.65
CA ASN A 162 -25.22 -4.35 -37.28
C ASN A 162 -26.29 -3.83 -36.30
N VAL A 163 -27.27 -4.65 -35.92
CA VAL A 163 -28.01 -4.35 -34.67
C VAL A 163 -27.07 -4.72 -33.52
N ALA A 164 -26.61 -3.74 -32.74
CA ALA A 164 -25.86 -4.04 -31.52
C ALA A 164 -26.68 -5.03 -30.67
N THR A 165 -26.11 -6.20 -30.41
CA THR A 165 -26.74 -7.19 -29.54
C THR A 165 -26.51 -6.73 -28.11
N ASN A 166 -27.48 -6.01 -27.58
CA ASN A 166 -27.45 -5.55 -26.20
C ASN A 166 -27.70 -6.76 -25.31
N LEU A 167 -26.69 -7.12 -24.53
CA LEU A 167 -26.79 -8.17 -23.52
C LEU A 167 -27.19 -7.52 -22.19
N GLY A 168 -28.41 -7.79 -21.76
CA GLY A 168 -28.90 -7.44 -20.43
C GLY A 168 -28.52 -8.54 -19.43
N GLN A 169 -27.96 -8.16 -18.28
CA GLN A 169 -27.80 -9.09 -17.15
C GLN A 169 -29.10 -9.14 -16.34
N GLY A 170 -29.62 -10.35 -16.12
CA GLY A 170 -30.69 -10.58 -15.16
C GLY A 170 -30.18 -10.61 -13.71
N THR A 171 -31.10 -10.78 -12.76
CA THR A 171 -30.73 -10.92 -11.35
C THR A 171 -29.91 -12.20 -11.14
N ARG A 172 -28.71 -12.04 -10.61
CA ARG A 172 -27.80 -13.15 -10.30
C ARG A 172 -28.38 -14.03 -9.19
N THR A 173 -28.43 -15.34 -9.40
CA THR A 173 -28.82 -16.31 -8.38
C THR A 173 -27.58 -16.90 -7.70
N THR A 174 -27.78 -17.79 -6.72
CA THR A 174 -26.67 -18.52 -6.07
C THR A 174 -25.95 -19.48 -7.00
N THR A 175 -26.49 -19.83 -8.17
CA THR A 175 -25.89 -20.84 -9.07
C THR A 175 -25.85 -20.44 -10.54
N THR A 176 -26.47 -19.31 -10.93
CA THR A 176 -26.56 -18.91 -12.34
C THR A 176 -26.67 -17.39 -12.53
N LEU A 177 -26.28 -16.91 -13.72
CA LEU A 177 -26.58 -15.56 -14.20
C LEU A 177 -27.31 -15.63 -15.55
N PRO A 178 -28.61 -15.34 -15.60
CA PRO A 178 -29.35 -15.21 -16.85
C PRO A 178 -28.88 -13.97 -17.62
N LEU A 179 -28.66 -14.13 -18.93
CA LEU A 179 -28.36 -13.08 -19.88
C LEU A 179 -29.48 -13.02 -20.92
N THR A 180 -30.06 -11.85 -21.12
CA THR A 180 -31.06 -11.60 -22.15
C THR A 180 -30.39 -10.92 -23.34
N SER A 181 -30.62 -11.44 -24.55
CA SER A 181 -30.12 -10.86 -25.81
C SER A 181 -31.22 -10.06 -26.49
N SER A 182 -30.91 -8.86 -26.98
CA SER A 182 -31.87 -8.01 -27.69
C SER A 182 -32.14 -8.43 -29.14
N THR A 183 -31.36 -9.36 -29.68
CA THR A 183 -31.40 -9.78 -31.11
C THR A 183 -31.43 -11.31 -31.27
N GLY A 184 -31.41 -12.07 -30.17
CA GLY A 184 -31.43 -13.54 -30.16
C GLY A 184 -32.03 -14.10 -28.87
N SER A 185 -32.02 -15.42 -28.71
CA SER A 185 -32.48 -16.07 -27.48
C SER A 185 -31.50 -15.82 -26.33
N GLY A 186 -32.01 -15.50 -25.13
CA GLY A 186 -31.18 -15.39 -23.93
C GLY A 186 -30.48 -16.71 -23.58
N THR A 187 -29.40 -16.61 -22.80
CA THR A 187 -28.65 -17.77 -22.29
C THR A 187 -28.41 -17.62 -20.79
N THR A 188 -28.03 -18.69 -20.10
CA THR A 188 -27.75 -18.64 -18.66
C THR A 188 -26.35 -19.13 -18.39
N LEU A 189 -25.51 -18.30 -17.77
CA LEU A 189 -24.17 -18.70 -17.37
C LEU A 189 -24.26 -19.56 -16.10
N PRO A 190 -23.71 -20.79 -16.09
CA PRO A 190 -23.70 -21.65 -14.92
C PRO A 190 -22.61 -21.22 -13.91
N ALA A 191 -22.74 -21.67 -12.66
CA ALA A 191 -21.70 -21.54 -11.64
C ALA A 191 -20.39 -22.19 -12.07
N ALA A 192 -19.26 -21.63 -11.62
CA ALA A 192 -17.95 -22.24 -11.80
C ALA A 192 -17.88 -23.60 -11.10
N THR A 193 -17.36 -24.61 -11.78
CA THR A 193 -17.06 -25.93 -11.23
C THR A 193 -15.58 -26.25 -11.41
N THR A 194 -15.11 -27.38 -10.90
CA THR A 194 -13.72 -27.84 -11.09
C THR A 194 -13.38 -28.19 -12.55
N GLU A 195 -14.40 -28.42 -13.39
CA GLU A 195 -14.21 -28.85 -14.78
C GLU A 195 -14.64 -27.79 -15.81
N LEU A 196 -15.54 -26.88 -15.44
CA LEU A 196 -16.07 -25.85 -16.34
C LEU A 196 -15.99 -24.47 -15.67
N ALA A 197 -15.27 -23.56 -16.33
CA ALA A 197 -15.21 -22.15 -15.93
C ALA A 197 -16.61 -21.52 -16.01
N GLY A 198 -17.06 -20.87 -14.94
CA GLY A 198 -18.40 -20.30 -14.81
C GLY A 198 -18.45 -19.10 -13.88
N LEU A 199 -19.65 -18.71 -13.46
CA LEU A 199 -19.88 -17.59 -12.54
C LEU A 199 -19.37 -17.93 -11.13
N MET A 200 -18.57 -17.04 -10.52
CA MET A 200 -18.28 -17.14 -9.09
C MET A 200 -19.57 -16.90 -8.29
N VAL A 201 -20.04 -17.94 -7.63
CA VAL A 201 -21.24 -17.88 -6.79
C VAL A 201 -20.99 -16.97 -5.58
N SER A 202 -22.06 -16.39 -5.02
CA SER A 202 -21.95 -15.45 -3.90
C SER A 202 -21.20 -16.03 -2.70
N THR A 203 -21.32 -17.34 -2.46
CA THR A 203 -20.57 -18.09 -1.45
C THR A 203 -19.06 -18.17 -1.75
N ASP A 204 -18.66 -18.38 -3.00
CA ASP A 204 -17.24 -18.45 -3.38
C ASP A 204 -16.60 -17.07 -3.38
N LYS A 205 -17.33 -16.06 -3.83
CA LYS A 205 -16.91 -14.67 -3.72
C LYS A 205 -16.76 -14.22 -2.26
N ALA A 206 -17.70 -14.57 -1.38
CA ALA A 206 -17.56 -14.26 0.05
C ALA A 206 -16.36 -14.97 0.70
N LYS A 207 -16.08 -16.23 0.31
CA LYS A 207 -14.87 -16.94 0.75
C LYS A 207 -13.60 -16.26 0.27
N LEU A 208 -13.56 -15.76 -0.96
CA LEU A 208 -12.41 -15.04 -1.53
C LEU A 208 -12.24 -13.62 -0.97
N ASP A 209 -13.34 -12.92 -0.71
CA ASP A 209 -13.34 -11.58 -0.09
C ASP A 209 -12.86 -11.63 1.38
N GLY A 210 -13.02 -12.78 2.04
CA GLY A 210 -12.49 -13.04 3.39
C GLY A 210 -10.99 -13.35 3.44
N ILE A 211 -10.30 -13.46 2.29
CA ILE A 211 -8.86 -13.77 2.24
C ILE A 211 -8.09 -12.45 2.05
N ALA A 212 -7.12 -12.18 2.93
CA ALA A 212 -6.29 -10.98 2.85
C ALA A 212 -5.53 -10.92 1.51
N ALA A 213 -5.47 -9.72 0.91
CA ALA A 213 -4.78 -9.49 -0.35
C ALA A 213 -3.31 -9.96 -0.27
N GLY A 214 -2.92 -10.89 -1.16
CA GLY A 214 -1.58 -11.48 -1.20
C GLY A 214 -1.42 -12.81 -0.46
N ALA A 215 -2.50 -13.42 0.04
CA ALA A 215 -2.45 -14.77 0.62
C ALA A 215 -1.96 -15.80 -0.43
N GLN A 216 -0.82 -16.42 -0.17
CA GLN A 216 -0.23 -17.45 -1.02
C GLN A 216 -0.80 -18.84 -0.68
N VAL A 217 -0.85 -19.75 -1.66
CA VAL A 217 -1.26 -21.15 -1.48
C VAL A 217 -0.27 -21.86 -0.56
N ASN A 218 -0.62 -22.01 0.72
CA ASN A 218 -0.06 -22.94 1.71
C ASN A 218 1.30 -23.59 1.34
N VAL A 219 2.34 -22.78 1.12
CA VAL A 219 3.69 -23.30 0.81
C VAL A 219 4.32 -23.65 2.15
N PRO A 220 4.74 -24.90 2.39
CA PRO A 220 5.42 -25.26 3.63
C PRO A 220 6.66 -24.38 3.82
N THR A 221 6.77 -23.75 4.98
CA THR A 221 7.99 -23.01 5.36
C THR A 221 9.12 -24.02 5.56
N ASN A 222 10.05 -24.07 4.61
CA ASN A 222 11.24 -24.89 4.74
C ASN A 222 12.24 -24.13 5.63
N LEU A 223 12.64 -24.76 6.73
CA LEU A 223 13.65 -24.23 7.66
C LEU A 223 14.97 -24.96 7.43
N LYS A 224 16.03 -24.22 7.16
CA LYS A 224 17.39 -24.75 7.03
C LYS A 224 18.27 -24.22 8.17
N ALA A 225 18.92 -25.12 8.90
CA ALA A 225 19.89 -24.75 9.93
C ALA A 225 21.29 -24.71 9.33
N THR A 226 21.94 -23.54 9.39
CA THR A 226 23.34 -23.38 9.01
C THR A 226 24.16 -23.12 10.28
N ALA A 227 25.10 -24.03 10.57
CA ALA A 227 25.92 -23.95 11.78
C ALA A 227 27.04 -22.92 11.63
N ALA A 228 27.18 -22.04 12.63
CA ALA A 228 28.29 -21.11 12.77
C ALA A 228 28.98 -21.32 14.13
N ALA A 229 30.14 -20.69 14.34
CA ALA A 229 30.98 -20.92 15.52
C ALA A 229 30.34 -20.50 16.86
N VAL A 230 29.39 -19.56 16.83
CA VAL A 230 28.78 -18.93 18.03
C VAL A 230 27.25 -18.79 17.97
N ASN A 231 26.60 -19.42 16.99
CA ASN A 231 25.13 -19.49 16.87
C ASN A 231 24.75 -20.51 15.78
N ILE A 232 23.45 -20.79 15.66
CA ILE A 232 22.88 -21.36 14.46
C ILE A 232 21.96 -20.32 13.82
N LEU A 233 22.14 -20.10 12.53
CA LEU A 233 21.20 -19.34 11.71
C LEU A 233 20.15 -20.32 11.18
N ILE A 234 18.89 -20.08 11.52
CA ILE A 234 17.74 -20.76 10.94
C ILE A 234 17.25 -19.90 9.77
N GLU A 235 17.51 -20.39 8.57
CA GLU A 235 17.11 -19.75 7.32
C GLU A 235 15.70 -20.19 6.96
N SER A 236 14.79 -19.22 6.78
CA SER A 236 13.38 -19.47 6.43
C SER A 236 13.15 -19.19 4.95
N SER A 237 12.47 -20.11 4.25
CA SER A 237 12.18 -19.93 2.81
C SER A 237 11.07 -18.94 2.50
N THR A 238 10.27 -18.54 3.50
CA THR A 238 9.03 -17.76 3.34
C THR A 238 8.87 -16.64 4.37
N GLY A 239 9.86 -16.42 5.25
CA GLY A 239 9.86 -15.38 6.28
C GLY A 239 11.28 -15.00 6.71
N ASP A 240 11.41 -14.18 7.74
CA ASP A 240 12.74 -13.73 8.22
C ASP A 240 13.56 -14.87 8.84
N ASN A 241 14.88 -14.79 8.66
CA ASN A 241 15.81 -15.72 9.30
C ASN A 241 15.89 -15.45 10.81
N ALA A 242 16.02 -16.51 11.61
CA ALA A 242 16.15 -16.43 13.06
C ALA A 242 17.52 -16.91 13.51
N THR A 243 18.18 -16.16 14.40
CA THR A 243 19.47 -16.55 14.97
C THR A 243 19.28 -17.11 16.37
N LEU A 244 19.67 -18.36 16.59
CA LEU A 244 19.65 -19.01 17.91
C LEU A 244 21.01 -18.79 18.60
N PRO A 245 21.07 -18.01 19.70
CA PRO A 245 22.32 -17.71 20.38
C PRO A 245 22.84 -18.88 21.24
N LEU A 246 24.12 -18.81 21.62
CA LEU A 246 24.68 -19.72 22.64
C LEU A 246 23.97 -19.54 24.00
N ALA A 247 23.95 -20.62 24.77
CA ALA A 247 23.49 -20.62 26.14
C ALA A 247 24.35 -19.68 26.99
N THR A 248 23.69 -18.85 27.80
CA THR A 248 24.33 -18.01 28.81
C THR A 248 23.76 -18.36 30.18
N SER A 249 24.35 -17.80 31.24
CA SER A 249 23.82 -17.98 32.60
C SER A 249 22.41 -17.41 32.80
N ALA A 250 21.94 -16.54 31.91
CA ALA A 250 20.64 -15.88 31.99
C ALA A 250 19.62 -16.37 30.95
N LEU A 251 20.07 -17.02 29.87
CA LEU A 251 19.21 -17.42 28.76
C LEU A 251 19.63 -18.78 28.21
N ALA A 252 18.68 -19.72 28.18
CA ALA A 252 18.87 -21.03 27.55
C ALA A 252 19.16 -20.85 26.04
N GLY A 253 20.13 -21.58 25.52
CA GLY A 253 20.58 -21.47 24.12
C GLY A 253 21.41 -22.67 23.69
N LEU A 254 22.18 -22.54 22.61
CA LEU A 254 23.04 -23.60 22.08
C LEU A 254 24.30 -23.79 22.94
N MET A 255 24.77 -25.04 23.10
CA MET A 255 26.07 -25.28 23.72
C MET A 255 27.20 -24.96 22.74
N ALA A 256 28.22 -24.23 23.19
CA ALA A 256 29.38 -23.98 22.34
C ALA A 256 30.12 -25.30 22.08
N PRO A 257 30.81 -25.46 20.94
CA PRO A 257 31.62 -26.66 20.67
C PRO A 257 32.62 -26.96 21.81
N GLY A 258 33.15 -25.93 22.47
CA GLY A 258 34.00 -26.07 23.66
C GLY A 258 33.29 -26.61 24.90
N ASP A 259 31.99 -26.33 25.08
CA ASP A 259 31.19 -26.86 26.18
C ASP A 259 30.82 -28.33 25.92
N VAL A 260 30.49 -28.66 24.67
CA VAL A 260 30.26 -30.04 24.23
C VAL A 260 31.51 -30.90 24.44
N ALA A 261 32.70 -30.38 24.15
CA ALA A 261 33.96 -31.08 24.41
C ALA A 261 34.22 -31.33 25.91
N LYS A 262 33.87 -30.37 26.78
CA LYS A 262 33.96 -30.56 28.25
C LYS A 262 32.97 -31.60 28.76
N LEU A 263 31.78 -31.68 28.17
CA LEU A 263 30.73 -32.65 28.54
C LEU A 263 31.00 -34.06 27.99
N ALA A 264 31.64 -34.19 26.81
CA ALA A 264 31.93 -35.48 26.18
C ALA A 264 32.89 -36.37 27.01
N GLY A 265 33.67 -35.79 27.92
CA GLY A 265 34.56 -36.51 28.84
C GLY A 265 33.86 -37.06 30.09
N ILE A 266 32.58 -36.75 30.31
CA ILE A 266 31.83 -37.18 31.51
C ILE A 266 30.98 -38.41 31.15
N ALA A 267 31.23 -39.53 31.83
CA ALA A 267 30.46 -40.76 31.61
C ALA A 267 28.97 -40.57 31.94
N ALA A 268 28.09 -41.18 31.15
CA ALA A 268 26.65 -41.08 31.34
C ALA A 268 26.23 -41.53 32.76
N GLY A 269 25.57 -40.63 33.51
CA GLY A 269 25.15 -40.88 34.89
C GLY A 269 26.17 -40.51 35.98
N ALA A 270 27.27 -39.84 35.64
CA ALA A 270 28.25 -39.36 36.61
C ALA A 270 27.59 -38.42 37.65
N GLN A 271 27.63 -38.82 38.92
CA GLN A 271 27.15 -38.02 40.05
C GLN A 271 28.29 -37.14 40.57
N VAL A 272 27.96 -35.92 40.99
CA VAL A 272 28.95 -34.92 41.44
C VAL A 272 29.72 -35.36 42.72
N ASN A 273 29.23 -36.36 43.46
CA ASN A 273 29.85 -36.83 44.70
C ASN A 273 29.85 -38.37 44.83
N VAL A 274 30.65 -39.10 44.02
CA VAL A 274 30.88 -40.53 44.30
C VAL A 274 31.90 -40.64 45.44
N ALA A 275 31.52 -41.22 46.58
CA ALA A 275 32.40 -41.33 47.75
C ALA A 275 33.65 -42.17 47.42
N THR A 276 34.83 -41.63 47.71
CA THR A 276 36.11 -42.34 47.59
C THR A 276 36.29 -43.29 48.78
N ASN A 277 36.20 -44.60 48.55
CA ASN A 277 36.46 -45.59 49.60
C ASN A 277 37.97 -45.83 49.72
N LEU A 278 38.49 -45.75 50.94
CA LEU A 278 39.91 -45.98 51.24
C LEU A 278 40.09 -47.28 52.02
N GLY A 279 40.93 -48.19 51.50
CA GLY A 279 41.30 -49.45 52.16
C GLY A 279 42.73 -49.42 52.69
N ILE A 280 42.96 -49.84 53.94
CA ILE A 280 44.30 -49.91 54.54
C ILE A 280 44.91 -51.30 54.31
N GLY A 281 46.09 -51.34 53.70
CA GLY A 281 46.85 -52.57 53.46
C GLY A 281 47.74 -52.99 54.63
N THR A 282 48.34 -54.17 54.51
CA THR A 282 49.27 -54.71 55.53
C THR A 282 50.50 -53.80 55.68
N ARG A 283 50.84 -53.46 56.92
CA ARG A 283 51.98 -52.61 57.27
C ARG A 283 53.30 -53.25 56.84
N THR A 284 54.13 -52.49 56.12
CA THR A 284 55.45 -52.92 55.65
C THR A 284 56.56 -52.23 56.44
N ALA A 285 57.82 -52.59 56.16
CA ALA A 285 58.98 -51.95 56.78
C ALA A 285 59.13 -50.46 56.44
N THR A 286 58.54 -50.00 55.32
CA THR A 286 58.70 -48.65 54.78
C THR A 286 57.44 -47.80 54.86
N GLY A 287 56.28 -48.38 55.18
CA GLY A 287 55.04 -47.62 55.35
C GLY A 287 53.78 -48.45 55.50
N VAL A 288 52.62 -47.79 55.41
CA VAL A 288 51.30 -48.41 55.40
C VAL A 288 50.59 -48.04 54.09
N PRO A 289 50.38 -48.99 53.17
CA PRO A 289 49.68 -48.74 51.93
C PRO A 289 48.21 -48.38 52.18
N VAL A 290 47.69 -47.40 51.45
CA VAL A 290 46.29 -47.03 51.41
C VAL A 290 45.82 -47.07 49.96
N THR A 291 44.85 -47.93 49.69
CA THR A 291 44.24 -48.11 48.39
C THR A 291 43.00 -47.23 48.25
N SER A 292 42.79 -46.64 47.08
CA SER A 292 41.65 -45.78 46.79
C SER A 292 40.82 -46.37 45.65
N SER A 293 39.49 -46.41 45.82
CA SER A 293 38.58 -47.02 44.84
C SER A 293 38.34 -46.16 43.60
N THR A 294 38.55 -44.84 43.69
CA THR A 294 38.25 -43.87 42.62
C THR A 294 39.43 -42.91 42.35
N GLY A 295 40.51 -42.99 43.13
CA GLY A 295 41.72 -42.18 42.96
C GLY A 295 43.00 -43.02 43.03
N THR A 296 44.16 -42.36 42.98
CA THR A 296 45.46 -43.05 43.03
C THR A 296 45.75 -43.57 44.44
N SER A 297 46.18 -44.83 44.54
CA SER A 297 46.61 -45.42 45.82
C SER A 297 47.93 -44.79 46.29
N THR A 298 48.12 -44.66 47.61
CA THR A 298 49.31 -44.04 48.21
C THR A 298 49.84 -44.89 49.37
N THR A 299 50.98 -44.55 49.96
CA THR A 299 51.54 -45.24 51.13
C THR A 299 51.99 -44.22 52.16
N PHE A 300 51.47 -44.33 53.39
CA PHE A 300 51.95 -43.48 54.48
C PHE A 300 53.34 -43.93 54.92
N PRO A 301 54.34 -43.04 54.94
CA PRO A 301 55.69 -43.41 55.37
C PRO A 301 55.71 -43.75 56.86
N VAL A 302 56.68 -44.57 57.28
CA VAL A 302 56.93 -44.79 58.70
C VAL A 302 57.46 -43.51 59.36
N ALA A 303 57.11 -43.30 60.63
CA ALA A 303 57.55 -42.13 61.39
C ALA A 303 59.08 -42.09 61.51
N SER A 304 59.65 -40.90 61.30
CA SER A 304 61.07 -40.62 61.51
C SER A 304 61.24 -39.40 62.42
N THR A 305 62.48 -39.00 62.71
CA THR A 305 62.77 -37.79 63.49
C THR A 305 62.32 -36.49 62.81
N THR A 306 62.07 -36.53 61.50
CA THR A 306 61.72 -35.36 60.69
C THR A 306 60.36 -35.45 60.03
N LEU A 307 59.72 -36.64 60.01
CA LEU A 307 58.43 -36.83 59.37
C LEU A 307 57.49 -37.65 60.27
N ALA A 308 56.36 -37.05 60.63
CA ALA A 308 55.28 -37.77 61.29
C ALA A 308 54.71 -38.83 60.34
N GLY A 309 54.66 -40.09 60.78
CA GLY A 309 54.27 -41.22 59.95
C GLY A 309 53.69 -42.37 60.76
N ALA A 310 53.44 -43.51 60.13
CA ALA A 310 52.98 -44.70 60.84
C ALA A 310 54.08 -45.23 61.77
N MET A 311 53.76 -45.66 62.99
CA MET A 311 54.75 -46.29 63.87
C MET A 311 55.38 -47.50 63.15
N SER A 312 56.72 -47.54 63.11
CA SER A 312 57.43 -48.65 62.49
C SER A 312 57.07 -49.95 63.23
N ALA A 313 57.07 -51.09 62.52
CA ALA A 313 56.80 -52.37 63.15
C ALA A 313 57.77 -52.64 64.32
N ALA A 314 59.02 -52.16 64.22
CA ALA A 314 60.03 -52.30 65.25
C ALA A 314 59.74 -51.44 66.50
N ASP A 315 59.31 -50.18 66.34
CA ASP A 315 59.03 -49.31 67.49
C ASP A 315 57.76 -49.72 68.22
N LYS A 316 56.77 -50.25 67.51
CA LYS A 316 55.60 -50.85 68.15
C LYS A 316 55.98 -52.04 69.02
N SER A 317 56.89 -52.89 68.56
CA SER A 317 57.44 -54.00 69.36
C SER A 317 58.17 -53.52 70.62
N LYS A 318 58.89 -52.39 70.57
CA LYS A 318 59.55 -51.82 71.77
C LYS A 318 58.53 -51.33 72.81
N LEU A 319 57.47 -50.67 72.35
CA LEU A 319 56.41 -50.18 73.24
C LEU A 319 55.64 -51.35 73.88
N ASP A 320 55.39 -52.41 73.09
CA ASP A 320 54.72 -53.62 73.57
C ASP A 320 55.58 -54.42 74.56
N ALA A 321 56.90 -54.21 74.57
CA ALA A 321 57.83 -54.82 75.52
C ALA A 321 57.84 -54.13 76.90
N ILE A 322 57.18 -52.98 77.08
CA ILE A 322 56.98 -52.37 78.41
C ILE A 322 55.83 -53.08 79.12
N ALA A 323 56.08 -53.60 80.32
CA ALA A 323 55.06 -54.29 81.11
C ALA A 323 53.89 -53.35 81.45
N ALA A 324 52.66 -53.84 81.30
CA ALA A 324 51.46 -53.06 81.58
C ALA A 324 51.42 -52.63 83.07
N GLY A 325 51.39 -51.31 83.33
CA GLY A 325 51.10 -50.75 84.66
C GLY A 325 52.29 -50.23 85.49
N ALA A 326 53.46 -49.94 84.92
CA ALA A 326 54.57 -49.35 85.68
C ALA A 326 54.26 -47.89 86.19
N THR A 327 54.58 -47.57 87.45
CA THR A 327 54.36 -46.24 88.08
C THR A 327 55.56 -45.73 88.91
N VAL A 328 55.62 -44.40 89.16
CA VAL A 328 56.65 -43.67 89.94
C VAL A 328 56.12 -43.29 91.34
N ASN A 329 56.83 -43.58 92.45
CA ASN A 329 56.37 -43.34 93.85
C ASN A 329 56.85 -42.00 94.48
N TRP A 330 56.00 -41.30 95.25
CA TRP A 330 56.23 -40.01 95.96
C TRP A 330 55.95 -40.15 97.50
N THR A 331 56.76 -39.61 98.43
CA THR A 331 56.58 -39.69 99.93
C THR A 331 56.42 -38.32 100.62
N SER A 332 55.56 -38.15 101.65
CA SER A 332 55.24 -36.87 102.36
C SER A 332 55.71 -36.79 103.84
N THR A 333 56.08 -35.61 104.33
CA THR A 333 56.67 -35.29 105.66
C THR A 333 55.67 -34.66 106.66
N LEU A 334 55.72 -35.00 107.95
CA LEU A 334 54.80 -34.48 108.98
C LEU A 334 55.10 -33.01 109.40
N ILE A 335 54.05 -32.20 109.57
CA ILE A 335 54.06 -30.86 110.21
C ILE A 335 53.57 -31.03 111.66
N PRO A 336 54.39 -30.72 112.69
CA PRO A 336 53.99 -30.76 114.09
C PRO A 336 53.05 -29.59 114.47
N ASP A 337 52.37 -29.71 115.61
CA ASP A 337 51.51 -28.66 116.15
C ASP A 337 52.29 -27.38 116.52
N SER A 338 51.60 -26.25 116.57
CA SER A 338 52.17 -24.91 116.82
C SER A 338 53.28 -24.46 115.85
N ALA A 339 53.55 -25.19 114.76
CA ALA A 339 54.52 -24.79 113.75
C ALA A 339 54.07 -23.53 112.98
N ASP A 340 55.05 -22.76 112.49
CA ASP A 340 54.80 -21.62 111.60
C ASP A 340 55.02 -22.03 110.14
N LEU A 341 53.97 -21.93 109.32
CA LEU A 341 54.06 -22.28 107.91
C LEU A 341 55.06 -21.41 107.13
N ASN A 342 55.44 -20.23 107.63
CA ASN A 342 56.49 -19.41 107.00
C ASN A 342 57.88 -20.10 106.98
N THR A 343 58.10 -21.10 107.83
CA THR A 343 59.38 -21.85 107.92
C THR A 343 59.52 -22.97 106.89
N TYR A 344 58.43 -23.38 106.23
CA TYR A 344 58.41 -24.48 105.28
C TYR A 344 58.75 -24.01 103.86
N GLN A 345 60.03 -23.79 103.59
CA GLN A 345 60.53 -23.27 102.31
C GLN A 345 61.26 -24.32 101.45
N THR A 346 61.63 -25.45 102.03
CA THR A 346 62.26 -26.55 101.28
C THR A 346 61.24 -27.24 100.39
N GLU A 347 61.65 -27.58 99.16
CA GLU A 347 60.79 -28.30 98.23
C GLU A 347 60.41 -29.68 98.78
N GLY A 348 59.12 -30.01 98.72
CA GLY A 348 58.61 -31.27 99.23
C GLY A 348 57.11 -31.28 99.49
N SER A 349 56.62 -32.46 99.84
CA SER A 349 55.25 -32.66 100.31
C SER A 349 55.25 -32.80 101.82
N TYR A 350 54.38 -32.05 102.48
CA TYR A 350 54.20 -31.99 103.92
C TYR A 350 52.73 -32.20 104.29
N TYR A 351 52.41 -32.54 105.54
CA TYR A 351 51.02 -32.66 105.98
C TYR A 351 50.83 -32.31 107.47
N CYS A 352 49.72 -31.65 107.78
CA CYS A 352 49.19 -31.49 109.12
C CYS A 352 48.09 -32.55 109.34
N PRO A 353 48.24 -33.46 110.31
CA PRO A 353 47.43 -34.68 110.40
C PRO A 353 46.00 -34.46 110.91
N ASN A 354 45.71 -33.38 111.63
CA ASN A 354 44.39 -33.18 112.25
C ASN A 354 44.05 -31.69 112.45
N ASN A 355 42.75 -31.41 112.62
CA ASN A 355 42.23 -30.03 112.74
C ASN A 355 42.72 -29.35 114.02
N ALA A 356 42.88 -30.10 115.13
CA ALA A 356 43.34 -29.54 116.40
C ALA A 356 44.75 -28.93 116.24
N TRP A 357 45.62 -29.56 115.46
CA TRP A 357 46.94 -29.04 115.15
C TRP A 357 46.85 -27.86 114.20
N ALA A 358 46.08 -27.96 113.11
CA ALA A 358 45.88 -26.85 112.15
C ALA A 358 45.37 -25.56 112.81
N VAL A 359 44.56 -25.66 113.86
CA VAL A 359 44.08 -24.50 114.63
C VAL A 359 45.24 -23.71 115.24
N THR A 360 46.24 -24.41 115.77
CA THR A 360 47.40 -23.84 116.48
C THR A 360 48.49 -23.30 115.55
N LEU A 361 48.47 -23.65 114.26
CA LEU A 361 49.51 -23.23 113.32
C LEU A 361 49.46 -21.73 113.03
N ALA A 362 50.63 -21.11 113.04
CA ALA A 362 50.81 -19.72 112.63
C ALA A 362 50.88 -19.62 111.10
N ASN A 363 50.39 -18.51 110.56
CA ASN A 363 50.37 -18.23 109.11
C ASN A 363 49.67 -19.31 108.28
N CYS A 364 48.66 -19.96 108.87
CA CYS A 364 47.82 -20.95 108.22
C CYS A 364 46.49 -20.32 107.75
N PRO A 365 46.07 -20.51 106.48
CA PRO A 365 44.84 -19.96 105.93
C PRO A 365 43.57 -20.70 106.36
N THR A 366 43.74 -21.86 106.99
CA THR A 366 42.67 -22.73 107.44
C THR A 366 42.87 -23.18 108.88
N LYS A 367 41.81 -23.75 109.45
CA LYS A 367 41.79 -24.40 110.77
C LYS A 367 41.43 -25.89 110.66
N ILE A 368 41.47 -26.42 109.43
CA ILE A 368 41.25 -27.82 109.08
C ILE A 368 42.61 -28.48 108.79
N ALA A 369 42.76 -29.78 109.03
CA ALA A 369 43.93 -30.59 108.64
C ALA A 369 44.22 -30.40 107.15
N PHE A 370 45.46 -30.62 106.69
CA PHE A 370 45.81 -30.35 105.30
C PHE A 370 47.08 -31.05 104.84
N ASN A 371 47.26 -31.14 103.53
CA ASN A 371 48.55 -31.29 102.87
C ASN A 371 49.12 -29.90 102.55
N LEU A 372 50.43 -29.74 102.65
CA LEU A 372 51.16 -28.58 102.17
C LEU A 372 52.20 -29.06 101.16
N SER A 373 52.18 -28.53 99.96
CA SER A 373 53.21 -28.78 98.95
C SER A 373 54.01 -27.50 98.74
N VAL A 374 55.33 -27.62 98.79
CA VAL A 374 56.25 -26.51 98.65
C VAL A 374 57.09 -26.77 97.41
N TRP A 375 57.17 -25.76 96.55
CA TRP A 375 57.90 -25.83 95.28
C TRP A 375 58.89 -24.68 95.21
N ARG A 376 60.01 -24.91 94.54
CA ARG A 376 60.98 -23.85 94.27
C ARG A 376 60.44 -22.88 93.21
N ALA A 377 60.57 -21.58 93.47
CA ALA A 377 60.33 -20.51 92.51
C ALA A 377 61.48 -19.48 92.59
N ALA A 378 61.30 -18.26 92.05
CA ALA A 378 62.23 -17.15 92.34
C ALA A 378 62.37 -16.89 93.86
N GLY A 379 61.36 -17.27 94.64
CA GLY A 379 61.47 -17.60 96.06
C GLY A 379 60.88 -18.99 96.33
N VAL A 380 59.76 -19.07 97.05
CA VAL A 380 59.02 -20.34 97.24
C VAL A 380 57.52 -20.13 97.08
N VAL A 381 56.85 -21.15 96.55
CA VAL A 381 55.39 -21.19 96.48
C VAL A 381 54.88 -22.27 97.41
N GLN A 382 53.93 -21.90 98.25
CA GLN A 382 53.22 -22.81 99.13
C GLN A 382 51.81 -23.03 98.59
N ARG A 383 51.44 -24.30 98.43
CA ARG A 383 50.06 -24.72 98.18
C ARG A 383 49.57 -25.59 99.32
N LEU A 384 48.55 -25.13 100.02
CA LEU A 384 47.90 -25.86 101.10
C LEU A 384 46.56 -26.39 100.62
N THR A 385 46.27 -27.66 100.84
CA THR A 385 45.00 -28.29 100.50
C THR A 385 44.38 -28.92 101.72
N GLU A 386 43.19 -28.46 102.12
CA GLU A 386 42.45 -29.00 103.26
C GLU A 386 42.15 -30.50 103.07
N TYR A 387 42.27 -31.23 104.17
CA TYR A 387 41.83 -32.59 104.38
C TYR A 387 40.40 -32.54 104.91
N ILE A 388 39.42 -32.72 104.03
CA ILE A 388 38.00 -32.75 104.36
C ILE A 388 37.31 -33.71 103.38
N ASN A 389 36.34 -34.52 103.86
CA ASN A 389 35.61 -35.49 103.04
C ASN A 389 34.12 -35.16 102.79
N THR A 390 33.53 -34.13 103.42
CA THR A 390 32.07 -33.87 103.36
C THR A 390 31.64 -32.45 103.01
N THR A 391 32.58 -31.52 102.84
CA THR A 391 32.29 -30.18 102.27
C THR A 391 33.43 -29.81 101.31
N ALA A 392 33.15 -28.89 100.40
CA ALA A 392 34.10 -28.33 99.44
C ALA A 392 35.52 -28.12 100.01
N ARG A 393 36.50 -28.97 99.65
CA ARG A 393 37.88 -28.83 100.14
C ARG A 393 38.49 -27.56 99.60
N LYS A 394 39.06 -26.74 100.47
CA LYS A 394 39.65 -25.46 100.05
C LYS A 394 41.14 -25.65 99.83
N THR A 395 41.60 -25.07 98.73
CA THR A 395 43.02 -24.96 98.44
C THR A 395 43.42 -23.50 98.57
N TYR A 396 44.60 -23.27 99.11
CA TYR A 396 45.16 -21.94 99.30
C TYR A 396 46.57 -21.91 98.78
N GLU A 397 46.94 -20.79 98.18
CA GLU A 397 48.27 -20.54 97.68
C GLU A 397 48.80 -19.22 98.16
N ARG A 398 50.11 -19.17 98.35
CA ARG A 398 50.83 -17.93 98.55
C ARG A 398 52.27 -18.09 98.09
N SER A 399 52.91 -16.96 97.91
CA SER A 399 54.30 -16.89 97.51
C SER A 399 55.11 -16.15 98.55
N TYR A 400 56.35 -16.60 98.74
CA TYR A 400 57.38 -15.87 99.46
C TYR A 400 58.41 -15.37 98.45
N TYR A 401 58.62 -14.06 98.43
CA TYR A 401 59.57 -13.43 97.53
C TYR A 401 60.12 -12.15 98.18
N SER A 402 61.42 -11.89 98.02
CA SER A 402 62.08 -10.71 98.57
C SER A 402 61.85 -10.51 100.08
N ASN A 403 61.94 -11.59 100.85
CA ASN A 403 61.68 -11.64 102.30
C ASN A 403 60.26 -11.29 102.77
N VAL A 404 59.27 -11.25 101.87
CA VAL A 404 57.86 -10.98 102.19
C VAL A 404 56.97 -12.13 101.75
N TRP A 405 56.03 -12.53 102.61
CA TRP A 405 54.95 -13.44 102.25
C TRP A 405 53.77 -12.66 101.68
N SER A 406 53.20 -13.14 100.57
CA SER A 406 51.87 -12.68 100.16
C SER A 406 50.81 -13.14 101.18
N GLY A 407 49.68 -12.46 101.20
CA GLY A 407 48.47 -13.04 101.77
C GLY A 407 48.14 -14.37 101.08
N TRP A 408 47.40 -15.24 101.77
CA TRP A 408 46.91 -16.47 101.18
C TRP A 408 45.76 -16.19 100.21
N SER A 409 45.91 -16.63 98.96
CA SER A 409 44.87 -16.62 97.93
C SER A 409 44.14 -17.96 97.94
N ARG A 410 42.81 -17.94 98.10
CA ARG A 410 41.99 -19.15 97.95
C ARG A 410 41.88 -19.52 96.48
N VAL A 411 42.20 -20.76 96.16
CA VAL A 411 42.04 -21.36 94.85
C VAL A 411 40.68 -22.06 94.83
N TYR A 412 39.79 -21.59 93.97
CA TYR A 412 38.50 -22.26 93.74
C TYR A 412 38.71 -23.51 92.88
N THR A 413 37.97 -24.58 93.19
CA THR A 413 38.05 -25.87 92.49
C THR A 413 36.64 -26.30 92.07
N GLU A 414 36.47 -27.33 91.24
CA GLU A 414 35.11 -27.78 90.86
C GLU A 414 34.24 -28.18 92.05
N ILE A 415 34.85 -28.73 93.11
CA ILE A 415 34.14 -29.11 94.34
C ILE A 415 34.02 -27.96 95.34
N ASP A 416 34.79 -26.89 95.14
CA ASP A 416 34.70 -25.60 95.84
C ASP A 416 34.58 -24.47 94.82
N PRO A 417 33.51 -24.46 94.00
CA PRO A 417 33.43 -23.53 92.90
C PRO A 417 33.17 -22.13 93.47
N PRO A 418 33.56 -21.07 92.75
CA PRO A 418 33.02 -19.75 93.03
C PRO A 418 31.49 -19.84 92.94
N ALA A 419 30.77 -19.01 93.70
CA ALA A 419 29.31 -19.04 93.69
C ALA A 419 28.76 -19.01 92.24
N LEU A 420 27.82 -19.92 91.93
CA LEU A 420 27.26 -20.02 90.58
C LEU A 420 26.56 -18.71 90.18
N ALA A 421 26.63 -18.40 88.89
CA ALA A 421 25.82 -17.33 88.32
C ALA A 421 24.34 -17.74 88.45
N THR A 422 23.56 -16.91 89.12
CA THR A 422 22.11 -17.06 89.29
C THR A 422 21.42 -15.83 88.74
N THR A 423 20.08 -15.79 88.78
CA THR A 423 19.33 -14.57 88.45
C THR A 423 19.67 -13.41 89.39
N ALA A 424 20.11 -13.68 90.63
CA ALA A 424 20.39 -12.67 91.65
C ALA A 424 21.89 -12.34 91.84
N ALA A 425 22.81 -13.19 91.36
CA ALA A 425 24.25 -13.00 91.55
C ALA A 425 25.04 -13.30 90.26
N PRO A 426 26.04 -12.47 89.89
CA PRO A 426 26.79 -12.61 88.64
C PRO A 426 27.78 -13.79 88.62
N GLY A 427 28.07 -14.44 89.75
CA GLY A 427 29.10 -15.48 89.80
C GLY A 427 30.46 -14.95 89.32
N LEU A 428 31.08 -15.60 88.33
CA LEU A 428 32.37 -15.17 87.74
C LEU A 428 32.23 -14.17 86.58
N MET A 429 31.02 -13.89 86.09
CA MET A 429 30.85 -13.02 84.92
C MET A 429 30.88 -11.55 85.34
N SER A 430 31.32 -10.66 84.43
CA SER A 430 31.18 -9.22 84.67
C SER A 430 29.69 -8.84 84.72
N SER A 431 29.35 -7.72 85.36
CA SER A 431 27.96 -7.21 85.37
C SER A 431 27.40 -7.02 83.96
N ASP A 432 28.26 -6.65 83.02
CA ASP A 432 27.90 -6.35 81.64
C ASP A 432 27.68 -7.63 80.82
N ASP A 433 28.51 -8.65 81.05
CA ASP A 433 28.34 -9.96 80.40
C ASP A 433 27.11 -10.69 80.92
N LYS A 434 26.75 -10.50 82.21
CA LYS A 434 25.48 -10.99 82.76
C LYS A 434 24.29 -10.39 82.03
N SER A 435 24.27 -9.07 81.87
CA SER A 435 23.18 -8.37 81.20
C SER A 435 23.00 -8.84 79.74
N LYS A 436 24.10 -9.08 79.02
CA LYS A 436 24.06 -9.60 77.64
C LYS A 436 23.52 -11.03 77.55
N LEU A 437 23.91 -11.89 78.49
CA LEU A 437 23.53 -13.30 78.48
C LEU A 437 22.11 -13.54 79.00
N ASP A 438 21.62 -12.72 79.93
CA ASP A 438 20.22 -12.76 80.39
C ASP A 438 19.21 -12.48 79.25
N GLY A 439 19.66 -11.84 78.16
CA GLY A 439 18.84 -11.56 76.97
C GLY A 439 18.78 -12.68 75.92
N VAL A 440 19.53 -13.78 76.07
CA VAL A 440 19.60 -14.87 75.07
C VAL A 440 18.67 -16.02 75.46
N ALA A 441 17.70 -16.35 74.59
CA ALA A 441 16.77 -17.46 74.82
C ALA A 441 17.46 -18.84 74.74
N ALA A 442 16.99 -19.79 75.55
CA ALA A 442 17.58 -21.13 75.64
C ALA A 442 17.53 -21.88 74.29
N GLY A 443 18.70 -22.35 73.80
CA GLY A 443 18.81 -23.18 72.60
C GLY A 443 19.18 -22.47 71.29
N ALA A 444 19.58 -21.20 71.32
CA ALA A 444 20.00 -20.48 70.11
C ALA A 444 21.27 -21.10 69.45
N GLN A 445 21.20 -21.41 68.15
CA GLN A 445 22.29 -21.97 67.34
C GLN A 445 22.83 -20.94 66.33
N VAL A 446 24.14 -20.97 66.05
CA VAL A 446 24.83 -20.03 65.16
C VAL A 446 24.81 -20.54 63.71
N ASN A 447 24.03 -19.88 62.85
CA ASN A 447 24.00 -20.03 61.38
C ASN A 447 23.52 -21.36 60.78
N VAL A 448 22.22 -21.61 60.82
CA VAL A 448 21.53 -22.41 59.77
C VAL A 448 20.96 -21.47 58.73
N GLY A 449 21.26 -21.73 57.44
CA GLY A 449 20.73 -20.94 56.32
C GLY A 449 19.20 -20.91 56.36
N THR A 450 18.63 -19.72 56.25
CA THR A 450 17.18 -19.51 56.32
C THR A 450 16.56 -19.68 54.93
N ASP A 451 15.97 -20.84 54.67
CA ASP A 451 15.10 -21.02 53.51
C ASP A 451 13.80 -20.24 53.71
N LEU A 452 13.45 -19.39 52.74
CA LEU A 452 12.25 -18.57 52.74
C LEU A 452 11.25 -19.08 51.70
N GLY A 453 10.08 -19.53 52.16
CA GLY A 453 8.96 -19.96 51.32
C GLY A 453 7.91 -18.86 51.17
N ILE A 454 7.49 -18.56 49.93
CA ILE A 454 6.43 -17.60 49.65
C ILE A 454 5.06 -18.30 49.76
N GLY A 455 4.21 -17.85 50.69
CA GLY A 455 2.85 -18.34 50.86
C GLY A 455 1.84 -17.70 49.90
N THR A 456 0.61 -18.23 49.89
CA THR A 456 -0.48 -17.70 49.06
C THR A 456 -0.80 -16.26 49.44
N ARG A 457 -0.70 -15.34 48.47
CA ARG A 457 -1.00 -13.91 48.65
C ARG A 457 -2.43 -13.71 49.15
N THR A 458 -2.59 -12.99 50.25
CA THR A 458 -3.91 -12.57 50.76
C THR A 458 -4.27 -11.18 50.22
N THR A 459 -5.44 -10.66 50.61
CA THR A 459 -5.91 -9.33 50.18
C THR A 459 -5.05 -8.18 50.68
N THR A 460 -4.18 -8.35 51.68
CA THR A 460 -3.37 -7.25 52.23
C THR A 460 -1.94 -7.63 52.56
N THR A 461 -1.54 -8.89 52.43
CA THR A 461 -0.18 -9.34 52.78
C THR A 461 0.28 -10.55 51.95
N VAL A 462 1.59 -10.76 51.90
CA VAL A 462 2.19 -12.03 51.46
C VAL A 462 2.92 -12.64 52.64
N PRO A 463 2.44 -13.77 53.18
CA PRO A 463 3.18 -14.52 54.19
C PRO A 463 4.46 -15.09 53.60
N LEU A 464 5.59 -14.78 54.23
CA LEU A 464 6.85 -15.47 54.04
C LEU A 464 7.06 -16.40 55.21
N THR A 465 7.19 -17.67 54.89
CA THR A 465 7.52 -18.71 55.86
C THR A 465 9.03 -18.87 55.91
N SER A 466 9.59 -18.89 57.11
CA SER A 466 11.01 -18.99 57.37
C SER A 466 11.28 -20.35 58.00
N SER A 467 12.23 -21.09 57.45
CA SER A 467 12.59 -22.43 57.95
C SER A 467 13.34 -22.40 59.29
N THR A 468 14.03 -21.29 59.60
CA THR A 468 14.90 -21.19 60.78
C THR A 468 14.61 -19.97 61.66
N GLY A 469 13.67 -19.11 61.26
CA GLY A 469 13.25 -17.92 62.02
C GLY A 469 11.74 -17.75 62.04
N ASN A 470 11.26 -16.66 62.63
CA ASN A 470 9.82 -16.38 62.64
C ASN A 470 9.32 -16.09 61.23
N ASN A 471 8.17 -16.66 60.88
CA ASN A 471 7.45 -16.26 59.68
C ASN A 471 7.16 -14.77 59.74
N THR A 472 7.29 -14.10 58.61
CA THR A 472 6.99 -12.68 58.51
C THR A 472 6.04 -12.47 57.35
N THR A 473 5.14 -11.52 57.47
CA THR A 473 4.23 -11.16 56.37
C THR A 473 4.72 -9.87 55.76
N LEU A 474 5.04 -9.89 54.47
CA LEU A 474 5.24 -8.64 53.74
C LEU A 474 3.92 -7.89 53.71
N PRO A 475 3.86 -6.68 54.29
CA PRO A 475 2.63 -5.89 54.30
C PRO A 475 2.34 -5.35 52.90
N ALA A 476 1.09 -4.97 52.67
CA ALA A 476 0.70 -4.24 51.48
C ALA A 476 1.58 -2.99 51.29
N ALA A 477 1.89 -2.66 50.05
CA ALA A 477 2.49 -1.38 49.72
C ALA A 477 1.58 -0.24 50.18
N THR A 478 2.13 0.70 50.96
CA THR A 478 1.46 1.94 51.35
C THR A 478 2.26 3.13 50.85
N THR A 479 1.73 4.35 51.00
CA THR A 479 2.44 5.57 50.58
C THR A 479 3.71 5.85 51.40
N ALA A 480 3.81 5.33 52.62
CA ALA A 480 4.94 5.56 53.52
C ALA A 480 5.90 4.36 53.60
N LEU A 481 5.46 3.16 53.21
CA LEU A 481 6.23 1.93 53.36
C LEU A 481 6.08 1.03 52.13
N ALA A 482 7.21 0.71 51.49
CA ALA A 482 7.26 -0.21 50.36
C ALA A 482 6.79 -1.62 50.79
N GLY A 483 5.99 -2.28 49.96
CA GLY A 483 5.36 -3.57 50.27
C GLY A 483 4.83 -4.30 49.03
N VAL A 484 4.05 -5.35 49.23
CA VAL A 484 3.45 -6.14 48.13
C VAL A 484 2.18 -5.47 47.61
N MET A 485 1.95 -5.50 46.28
CA MET A 485 0.66 -5.04 45.75
C MET A 485 -0.45 -6.00 46.20
N THR A 486 -1.50 -5.44 46.78
CA THR A 486 -2.65 -6.24 47.24
C THR A 486 -3.34 -6.92 46.07
N SER A 487 -4.08 -8.00 46.31
CA SER A 487 -4.90 -8.61 45.24
C SER A 487 -5.92 -7.62 44.68
N THR A 488 -6.40 -6.68 45.52
CA THR A 488 -7.29 -5.60 45.11
C THR A 488 -6.58 -4.56 44.25
N ASP A 489 -5.36 -4.14 44.60
CA ASP A 489 -4.58 -3.19 43.79
C ASP A 489 -4.14 -3.82 42.47
N LYS A 490 -3.75 -5.10 42.48
CA LYS A 490 -3.42 -5.84 41.26
C LYS A 490 -4.64 -6.04 40.38
N ALA A 491 -5.81 -6.33 40.94
CA ALA A 491 -7.05 -6.40 40.17
C ALA A 491 -7.46 -5.04 39.59
N LYS A 492 -7.28 -3.94 40.34
CA LYS A 492 -7.49 -2.58 39.82
C LYS A 492 -6.52 -2.25 38.68
N LEU A 493 -5.26 -2.66 38.80
CA LEU A 493 -4.25 -2.47 37.76
C LEU A 493 -4.54 -3.34 36.53
N ASP A 494 -5.00 -4.57 36.72
CA ASP A 494 -5.35 -5.49 35.63
C ASP A 494 -6.66 -5.11 34.92
N ALA A 495 -7.57 -4.44 35.63
CA ALA A 495 -8.79 -3.88 35.06
C ALA A 495 -8.54 -2.63 34.20
N ILE A 496 -7.32 -2.07 34.25
CA ILE A 496 -6.91 -1.00 33.34
C ILE A 496 -6.51 -1.65 32.00
N ALA A 497 -7.23 -1.29 30.92
CA ALA A 497 -6.99 -1.86 29.60
C ALA A 497 -5.54 -1.65 29.13
N ALA A 498 -4.98 -2.63 28.41
CA ALA A 498 -3.62 -2.54 27.89
C ALA A 498 -3.45 -1.27 27.03
N ALA A 499 -2.41 -0.48 27.33
CA ALA A 499 -2.13 0.84 26.76
C ALA A 499 -3.10 1.98 27.14
N ALA A 500 -3.88 1.85 28.23
CA ALA A 500 -4.60 2.99 28.79
C ALA A 500 -3.63 4.13 29.12
N THR A 501 -3.92 5.31 28.56
CA THR A 501 -3.12 6.52 28.79
C THR A 501 -3.25 6.97 30.25
N LYS A 502 -2.16 7.57 30.77
CA LYS A 502 -2.01 7.99 32.17
C LYS A 502 -3.25 8.78 32.67
N ASN A 503 -3.87 8.34 33.77
CA ASN A 503 -4.86 9.15 34.47
C ASN A 503 -4.22 10.48 34.88
N ASP A 504 -4.94 11.56 34.63
CA ASP A 504 -4.46 12.92 34.86
C ASP A 504 -4.36 13.24 36.37
N THR A 505 -3.65 14.31 36.74
CA THR A 505 -3.40 14.61 38.17
C THR A 505 -4.69 14.89 38.93
N ASP A 506 -4.74 14.63 40.24
CA ASP A 506 -5.88 14.94 41.13
C ASP A 506 -6.33 16.41 41.02
N ALA A 507 -5.39 17.32 40.77
CA ALA A 507 -5.66 18.73 40.51
C ALA A 507 -6.40 18.95 39.19
N ASN A 508 -6.05 18.21 38.14
CA ASN A 508 -6.83 18.18 36.90
C ASN A 508 -8.18 17.48 37.17
N LEU A 509 -8.23 16.28 37.73
CA LEU A 509 -9.48 15.53 37.97
C LEU A 509 -10.44 16.17 39.00
N LYS A 510 -10.02 17.12 39.85
CA LYS A 510 -10.89 17.91 40.73
C LYS A 510 -11.16 19.32 40.19
N SER A 511 -10.42 19.73 39.16
CA SER A 511 -10.69 20.98 38.45
C SER A 511 -11.97 20.80 37.62
N ARG A 512 -12.96 21.66 37.89
CA ARG A 512 -14.24 21.64 37.17
C ARG A 512 -14.10 22.11 35.72
N ALA A 513 -13.01 22.80 35.39
CA ALA A 513 -12.74 23.33 34.05
C ALA A 513 -12.53 22.23 33.00
N ASN A 514 -12.13 21.04 33.43
CA ASN A 514 -11.83 19.89 32.56
C ASN A 514 -12.78 18.70 32.82
N HIS A 515 -13.82 18.89 33.64
CA HIS A 515 -15.00 18.01 33.65
C HIS A 515 -15.90 18.41 32.48
N THR A 516 -16.00 17.59 31.45
CA THR A 516 -16.90 17.84 30.32
C THR A 516 -18.23 17.10 30.55
N GLY A 517 -19.32 17.85 30.58
CA GLY A 517 -20.68 17.37 30.90
C GLY A 517 -21.44 18.38 31.75
N THR A 518 -22.77 18.44 31.59
CA THR A 518 -23.61 19.42 32.30
C THR A 518 -24.11 18.85 33.63
N GLN A 519 -23.84 19.55 34.74
CA GLN A 519 -24.42 19.25 36.07
C GLN A 519 -25.31 20.39 36.56
N ALA A 520 -26.49 20.05 37.08
CA ALA A 520 -27.44 21.01 37.63
C ALA A 520 -26.94 21.59 38.96
N ILE A 521 -27.20 22.87 39.23
CA ILE A 521 -26.66 23.58 40.41
C ILE A 521 -27.07 22.95 41.76
N SER A 522 -28.21 22.23 41.78
CA SER A 522 -28.72 21.50 42.94
C SER A 522 -27.83 20.33 43.38
N THR A 523 -26.91 19.86 42.53
CA THR A 523 -26.00 18.75 42.84
C THR A 523 -24.76 19.17 43.61
N VAL A 524 -24.49 20.49 43.74
CA VAL A 524 -23.34 21.02 44.49
C VAL A 524 -23.81 21.71 45.77
N THR A 525 -23.81 20.95 46.87
CA THR A 525 -24.30 21.39 48.18
C THR A 525 -23.59 22.67 48.66
N GLY A 526 -24.37 23.71 48.99
CA GLY A 526 -23.89 24.97 49.57
C GLY A 526 -23.48 26.05 48.56
N LEU A 527 -23.40 25.74 47.25
CA LEU A 527 -22.94 26.71 46.24
C LEU A 527 -23.92 27.88 46.06
N GLN A 528 -25.23 27.61 46.11
CA GLN A 528 -26.25 28.65 46.02
C GLN A 528 -26.11 29.66 47.18
N ALA A 529 -25.98 29.17 48.42
CA ALA A 529 -25.88 30.02 49.59
C ALA A 529 -24.58 30.84 49.66
N ALA A 530 -23.46 30.34 49.12
CA ALA A 530 -22.18 31.04 49.13
C ALA A 530 -22.11 32.20 48.12
N LEU A 531 -22.80 32.07 46.98
CA LEU A 531 -22.94 33.15 45.99
C LEU A 531 -23.85 34.25 46.52
N ASP A 532 -24.96 33.86 47.16
CA ASP A 532 -25.93 34.79 47.72
C ASP A 532 -25.33 35.62 48.88
N ALA A 533 -24.29 35.11 49.57
CA ALA A 533 -23.62 35.80 50.69
C ALA A 533 -22.47 36.76 50.29
N LYS A 534 -22.01 36.76 49.04
CA LYS A 534 -20.84 37.52 48.57
C LYS A 534 -21.14 38.93 48.06
N VAL A 535 -22.41 39.36 48.07
CA VAL A 535 -22.81 40.70 47.62
C VAL A 535 -23.27 41.54 48.80
N ALA A 536 -22.41 42.44 49.28
CA ALA A 536 -22.82 43.54 50.16
C ALA A 536 -21.97 44.82 49.93
N VAL A 537 -22.62 45.78 49.26
CA VAL A 537 -22.66 47.26 49.44
C VAL A 537 -21.35 47.99 49.73
N GLY A 538 -20.97 48.90 48.84
CA GLY A 538 -19.85 49.81 49.08
C GLY A 538 -20.23 51.21 49.51
N GLU A 539 -19.20 52.00 49.86
CA GLU A 539 -19.16 53.45 49.93
C GLU A 539 -17.69 53.87 49.75
N ALA A 540 -17.39 54.66 48.74
CA ALA A 540 -17.06 56.07 48.77
C ALA A 540 -15.53 56.28 48.76
N LEU A 541 -14.98 56.70 47.63
CA LEU A 541 -14.40 58.03 47.44
C LEU A 541 -13.18 58.04 46.49
N TYR A 542 -13.32 58.71 45.34
CA TYR A 542 -12.34 59.64 44.76
C TYR A 542 -11.03 59.03 44.13
N PRO A 543 -10.42 59.75 43.18
CA PRO A 543 -9.24 59.32 42.41
C PRO A 543 -8.01 59.37 43.32
N LYS A 544 -6.83 58.86 42.94
CA LYS A 544 -5.76 58.70 43.96
C LYS A 544 -5.13 60.03 44.40
N PHE A 545 -5.78 60.75 45.32
CA PHE A 545 -5.36 62.04 45.84
C PHE A 545 -5.70 62.04 47.31
N GLY A 546 -4.72 61.63 48.11
CA GLY A 546 -4.83 61.71 49.56
C GLY A 546 -5.28 63.12 49.90
N THR A 547 -6.38 63.23 50.65
CA THR A 547 -6.92 64.49 51.15
C THR A 547 -7.01 65.59 50.07
N VAL A 548 -8.26 65.84 49.64
CA VAL A 548 -8.76 67.00 48.88
C VAL A 548 -8.80 66.88 47.35
N GLY A 549 -9.99 66.59 46.81
CA GLY A 549 -10.42 67.01 45.47
C GLY A 549 -11.01 65.91 44.57
N THR A 550 -12.26 66.09 44.13
CA THR A 550 -12.87 65.38 42.98
C THR A 550 -11.90 65.42 41.81
N GLN A 551 -11.31 64.28 41.43
CA GLN A 551 -10.70 64.20 40.10
C GLN A 551 -11.52 63.35 39.14
N ILE A 552 -12.03 64.12 38.22
CA ILE A 552 -12.47 63.69 36.92
C ILE A 552 -11.15 63.48 36.15
N ILE A 553 -10.81 62.25 35.79
CA ILE A 553 -9.78 62.03 34.75
C ILE A 553 -10.47 62.32 33.42
N THR A 554 -10.42 63.57 33.00
CA THR A 554 -10.92 64.00 31.69
C THR A 554 -9.86 63.70 30.65
N MET A 555 -10.07 62.66 29.85
CA MET A 555 -9.25 62.42 28.66
C MET A 555 -9.79 63.30 27.53
N ARG A 556 -9.08 64.37 27.19
CA ARG A 556 -9.38 65.18 26.00
C ARG A 556 -8.73 64.54 24.79
N PHE A 557 -9.54 64.07 23.85
CA PHE A 557 -9.07 63.72 22.51
C PHE A 557 -9.21 64.95 21.64
N GLY A 558 -8.08 65.51 21.20
CA GLY A 558 -8.05 66.74 20.41
C GLY A 558 -8.65 66.54 19.02
N TYR A 559 -9.66 67.34 18.70
CA TYR A 559 -10.15 67.59 17.34
C TYR A 559 -10.35 69.10 17.15
N ALA A 560 -10.28 69.56 15.90
CA ALA A 560 -9.90 70.92 15.52
C ALA A 560 -10.91 72.06 15.81
N ASN A 561 -12.15 71.78 16.27
CA ASN A 561 -13.22 72.78 16.41
C ASN A 561 -14.05 72.53 17.69
N GLU A 562 -14.38 73.58 18.46
CA GLU A 562 -15.00 73.46 19.80
C GLU A 562 -16.44 72.89 19.83
N ALA A 563 -17.15 72.81 18.69
CA ALA A 563 -18.52 72.30 18.64
C ALA A 563 -18.63 70.76 18.67
N ASP A 564 -17.55 70.03 18.39
CA ASP A 564 -17.54 68.56 18.30
C ASP A 564 -16.66 67.88 19.38
N CYS A 565 -16.32 68.61 20.43
CA CYS A 565 -15.48 68.10 21.51
C CYS A 565 -16.28 67.14 22.41
N ARG A 566 -16.24 65.85 22.07
CA ARG A 566 -16.89 64.78 22.83
C ARG A 566 -15.91 64.20 23.86
N TRP A 567 -16.33 64.13 25.12
CA TRP A 567 -15.52 63.63 26.23
C TRP A 567 -16.20 62.42 26.86
N ALA A 568 -15.38 61.44 27.25
CA ALA A 568 -15.82 60.30 28.03
C ALA A 568 -15.21 60.44 29.43
N THR A 569 -16.04 60.28 30.46
CA THR A 569 -15.53 60.24 31.84
C THR A 569 -15.64 58.83 32.36
N ALA A 570 -14.51 58.30 32.79
CA ALA A 570 -14.46 57.14 33.64
C ALA A 570 -14.62 57.60 35.09
N MET A 571 -15.76 57.26 35.70
CA MET A 571 -15.95 57.46 37.12
C MET A 571 -15.77 56.12 37.82
N LEU A 572 -14.80 56.03 38.74
CA LEU A 572 -14.81 54.96 39.73
C LEU A 572 -15.99 55.23 40.65
N GLY A 573 -17.00 54.37 40.58
CA GLY A 573 -18.03 54.33 41.62
C GLY A 573 -17.34 54.17 42.97
N ALA A 574 -17.86 54.88 43.96
CA ALA A 574 -17.49 54.90 45.36
C ALA A 574 -16.85 53.59 45.92
N ASN A 575 -17.31 52.44 45.45
CA ASN A 575 -17.09 51.10 45.96
C ASN A 575 -15.91 50.34 45.31
N GLY A 576 -15.25 50.89 44.28
CA GLY A 576 -14.11 50.24 43.62
C GLY A 576 -14.42 49.05 42.69
N GLU A 577 -15.69 48.62 42.54
CA GLU A 577 -16.03 47.42 41.73
C GLU A 577 -16.80 47.68 40.42
N SER A 578 -17.18 48.92 40.12
CA SER A 578 -17.81 49.26 38.82
C SER A 578 -17.08 50.38 38.10
N PHE A 579 -16.60 50.08 36.89
CA PHE A 579 -16.06 51.03 35.93
C PHE A 579 -17.16 51.38 34.93
N THR A 580 -17.70 52.60 35.00
CA THR A 580 -18.77 53.04 34.08
C THR A 580 -18.20 54.04 33.08
N PHE A 581 -18.40 53.79 31.79
CA PHE A 581 -18.14 54.77 30.74
C PHE A 581 -19.40 55.57 30.47
N ASN A 582 -19.40 56.85 30.86
CA ASN A 582 -20.44 57.78 30.44
C ASN A 582 -19.94 58.56 29.24
N TYR A 583 -20.75 58.57 28.19
CA TYR A 583 -20.49 59.34 26.98
C TYR A 583 -21.51 60.47 26.84
N TYR A 584 -21.03 61.70 26.59
CA TYR A 584 -21.89 62.88 26.43
C TYR A 584 -22.20 63.12 24.95
N ASP A 585 -23.49 63.28 24.60
CA ASP A 585 -23.93 63.47 23.21
C ASP A 585 -24.78 64.74 23.02
N GLY A 586 -24.33 65.86 23.61
CA GLY A 586 -25.00 67.17 23.52
C GLY A 586 -25.89 67.53 24.72
N PRO A 587 -26.39 68.78 24.77
CA PRO A 587 -26.94 69.37 26.00
C PRO A 587 -28.26 68.70 26.41
N GLY A 588 -28.21 67.88 27.46
CA GLY A 588 -29.39 67.49 28.26
C GLY A 588 -29.73 66.00 28.37
N VAL A 589 -28.95 65.06 27.80
CA VAL A 589 -29.26 63.61 27.90
C VAL A 589 -28.01 62.79 28.23
N TYR A 590 -27.97 62.16 29.40
CA TYR A 590 -26.94 61.18 29.79
C TYR A 590 -27.46 59.75 29.55
N LYS A 591 -26.70 58.89 28.86
CA LYS A 591 -26.97 57.43 28.80
C LYS A 591 -25.73 56.66 29.30
N SER A 592 -25.93 55.74 30.24
CA SER A 592 -24.90 54.89 30.85
C SER A 592 -25.25 53.41 30.68
N THR A 593 -24.28 52.56 30.33
CA THR A 593 -24.41 51.09 30.35
C THR A 593 -23.17 50.49 31.05
N PRO A 594 -23.29 49.84 32.23
CA PRO A 594 -22.13 49.35 32.99
C PRO A 594 -21.64 47.96 32.54
N LEU A 595 -20.31 47.77 32.48
CA LEU A 595 -19.62 46.49 32.25
C LEU A 595 -18.74 46.19 33.47
N LEU A 596 -18.96 45.05 34.15
CA LEU A 596 -18.35 44.71 35.44
C LEU A 596 -17.30 43.58 35.28
N ILE A 597 -16.06 43.77 35.75
CA ILE A 597 -15.01 42.73 35.84
C ILE A 597 -14.36 42.82 37.23
N THR A 598 -14.35 41.74 38.00
CA THR A 598 -13.76 41.66 39.35
C THR A 598 -12.44 40.87 39.33
N PRO A 599 -11.35 41.29 40.03
CA PRO A 599 -10.02 40.66 39.93
C PRO A 599 -9.68 39.74 41.11
N THR A 600 -8.98 38.62 40.87
CA THR A 600 -8.21 37.93 41.92
C THR A 600 -6.95 37.23 41.37
N VAL A 601 -5.80 37.85 41.66
CA VAL A 601 -4.40 37.36 41.86
C VAL A 601 -3.59 36.76 40.69
N LEU A 602 -2.56 37.52 40.27
CA LEU A 602 -1.36 37.08 39.52
C LEU A 602 -0.19 36.94 40.52
N GLN A 603 0.40 35.76 40.70
CA GLN A 603 1.66 35.57 41.45
C GLN A 603 2.65 34.71 40.64
N ALA A 604 3.91 35.14 40.54
CA ALA A 604 4.99 34.39 39.88
C ALA A 604 5.63 33.38 40.86
N ASN A 605 5.99 32.18 40.38
CA ASN A 605 6.71 31.19 41.17
C ASN A 605 8.24 31.25 40.97
N THR A 606 8.99 30.48 41.78
CA THR A 606 10.43 30.58 42.06
C THR A 606 11.39 30.43 40.87
N ASN A 607 10.88 30.14 39.68
CA ASN A 607 11.69 29.98 38.47
C ASN A 607 11.54 31.16 37.49
N GLY A 608 10.94 32.28 37.91
CA GLY A 608 10.85 33.50 37.09
C GLY A 608 9.90 33.39 35.91
N VAL A 609 8.99 32.40 35.91
CA VAL A 609 7.94 32.26 34.89
C VAL A 609 6.60 32.65 35.51
N PHE A 610 5.92 33.60 34.87
CA PHE A 610 4.56 34.01 35.21
C PHE A 610 3.60 32.90 34.78
N ASP A 611 3.14 32.09 35.73
CA ASP A 611 2.14 31.05 35.47
C ASP A 611 0.88 31.37 36.26
N ASN A 612 -0.20 31.71 35.55
CA ASN A 612 -1.51 31.90 36.17
C ASN A 612 -2.10 30.52 36.42
N GLY A 613 -1.95 30.01 37.63
CA GLY A 613 -2.47 28.71 38.06
C GLY A 613 -3.99 28.65 38.03
N SER A 614 -4.58 28.47 36.86
CA SER A 614 -5.84 27.78 36.54
C SER A 614 -6.23 28.13 35.11
N ALA A 615 -6.89 27.16 34.47
CA ALA A 615 -7.30 27.11 33.08
C ALA A 615 -7.58 28.47 32.41
N GLU A 616 -6.91 28.68 31.27
CA GLU A 616 -7.21 29.72 30.28
C GLU A 616 -7.27 31.16 30.82
N THR A 617 -6.12 31.83 30.91
CA THR A 617 -6.11 33.25 30.52
C THR A 617 -6.33 33.28 29.00
N GLN A 618 -7.58 33.20 28.54
CA GLN A 618 -7.88 33.82 27.27
C GLN A 618 -7.68 35.32 27.50
N LEU A 619 -6.64 35.87 26.88
CA LEU A 619 -6.59 37.31 26.64
C LEU A 619 -7.76 37.64 25.71
N TYR A 620 -8.97 37.78 26.26
CA TYR A 620 -10.11 38.29 25.53
C TYR A 620 -9.88 39.78 25.29
N VAL A 621 -9.28 40.08 24.15
CA VAL A 621 -9.38 41.41 23.56
C VAL A 621 -10.85 41.56 23.16
N GLY A 622 -11.63 42.33 23.91
CA GLY A 622 -13.05 42.56 23.63
C GLY A 622 -13.26 43.34 22.32
N LYS A 623 -14.32 43.02 21.57
CA LYS A 623 -14.77 43.75 20.37
C LYS A 623 -15.57 45.01 20.75
N TYR A 624 -15.32 46.12 20.06
CA TYR A 624 -16.24 47.28 20.01
C TYR A 624 -16.31 47.79 18.55
N ASN A 625 -17.52 47.86 17.98
CA ASN A 625 -17.79 48.26 16.57
C ASN A 625 -16.88 47.59 15.51
N GLY A 626 -16.74 46.27 15.58
CA GLY A 626 -16.23 45.49 14.43
C GLY A 626 -14.72 45.50 14.17
N TYR A 627 -13.87 46.05 15.05
CA TYR A 627 -12.41 45.94 14.91
C TYR A 627 -11.72 45.43 16.19
N LEU A 628 -10.78 44.49 16.04
CA LEU A 628 -9.88 43.93 17.07
C LEU A 628 -8.42 44.27 16.74
N PHE A 629 -7.62 44.60 17.75
CA PHE A 629 -6.16 44.75 17.62
C PHE A 629 -5.51 43.35 17.53
N GLY A 630 -5.20 42.92 16.31
CA GLY A 630 -4.51 41.66 16.02
C GLY A 630 -5.46 40.55 15.56
N ASN A 631 -5.19 40.00 14.38
CA ASN A 631 -5.95 38.93 13.75
C ASN A 631 -5.65 37.56 14.41
N GLU A 632 -6.63 37.04 15.17
CA GLU A 632 -7.04 35.64 15.49
C GLU A 632 -6.04 34.45 15.60
N ALA A 633 -4.71 34.58 15.53
CA ALA A 633 -3.81 33.41 15.58
C ALA A 633 -2.49 33.62 16.34
N SER A 634 -2.55 34.02 17.61
CA SER A 634 -1.36 34.15 18.43
C SER A 634 -0.97 32.81 19.08
N LEU A 635 0.05 32.14 18.51
CA LEU A 635 0.71 30.93 19.04
C LEU A 635 1.34 31.18 20.41
N GLY A 636 0.96 30.40 21.42
CA GLY A 636 1.66 30.33 22.72
C GLY A 636 2.53 29.08 22.83
N ILE A 637 3.74 29.22 23.39
CA ILE A 637 4.60 28.07 23.74
C ILE A 637 3.98 27.38 24.97
N TYR A 638 3.53 26.13 24.82
CA TYR A 638 2.76 25.44 25.85
C TYR A 638 3.61 24.56 26.80
N SER A 639 4.86 24.23 26.47
CA SER A 639 5.91 23.78 27.43
C SER A 639 7.20 23.30 26.74
N VAL A 640 8.32 23.36 27.48
CA VAL A 640 9.59 22.68 27.14
C VAL A 640 9.81 21.56 28.16
N SER A 641 9.92 20.32 27.69
CA SER A 641 10.21 19.17 28.57
C SER A 641 11.68 19.16 29.01
N SER A 642 11.98 18.49 30.13
CA SER A 642 13.33 18.38 30.72
C SER A 642 14.36 17.62 29.85
N THR A 643 13.94 17.02 28.74
CA THR A 643 14.79 16.36 27.73
C THR A 643 15.00 17.21 26.46
N GLY A 644 14.59 18.50 26.47
CA GLY A 644 14.86 19.44 25.37
C GLY A 644 13.87 19.40 24.21
N GLN A 645 12.72 18.74 24.37
CA GLN A 645 11.66 18.74 23.36
C GLN A 645 10.63 19.84 23.69
N ALA A 646 10.50 20.82 22.79
CA ALA A 646 9.49 21.87 22.85
C ALA A 646 8.23 21.41 22.07
N THR A 647 7.06 21.47 22.71
CA THR A 647 5.78 21.13 22.06
C THR A 647 4.95 22.40 21.94
N LEU A 648 4.64 22.81 20.70
CA LEU A 648 3.75 23.94 20.41
C LEU A 648 2.36 23.36 20.17
N ARG A 649 1.31 23.83 20.86
CA ARG A 649 -0.06 23.36 20.62
C ARG A 649 -1.01 24.55 20.58
N GLY A 650 -1.91 24.55 19.61
CA GLY A 650 -3.08 25.44 19.59
C GLY A 650 -4.11 24.98 20.63
N SER A 651 -5.02 25.88 21.00
CA SER A 651 -6.02 25.68 22.05
C SER A 651 -7.08 24.60 21.73
N ASP A 652 -7.10 24.04 20.52
CA ASP A 652 -8.03 22.99 20.09
C ASP A 652 -7.41 21.57 20.11
N GLY A 653 -6.21 21.41 20.66
CA GLY A 653 -5.49 20.14 20.70
C GLY A 653 -4.78 19.75 19.40
N LYS A 654 -4.87 20.57 18.35
CA LYS A 654 -4.10 20.43 17.11
C LYS A 654 -2.90 21.40 17.16
N PHE A 655 -1.78 21.01 16.53
CA PHE A 655 -0.57 21.86 16.49
C PHE A 655 -0.86 23.21 15.80
N PHE A 656 -1.81 23.23 14.85
CA PHE A 656 -2.33 24.44 14.18
C PHE A 656 -3.82 24.26 13.88
N SER A 657 -4.65 25.13 14.44
CA SER A 657 -6.08 25.13 14.19
C SER A 657 -6.47 26.39 13.46
N SER A 658 -6.91 26.23 12.22
CA SER A 658 -7.47 27.25 11.34
C SER A 658 -6.50 28.28 10.72
N ARG A 659 -5.29 28.51 11.23
CA ARG A 659 -4.26 29.31 10.53
C ARG A 659 -2.87 28.68 10.72
N GLY A 660 -2.27 28.24 9.61
CA GLY A 660 -1.05 27.41 9.58
C GLY A 660 0.22 28.10 10.11
N PHE A 661 1.30 27.33 10.24
CA PHE A 661 2.64 27.87 10.48
C PHE A 661 3.02 28.84 9.35
N SER A 662 2.99 30.14 9.62
CA SER A 662 3.49 31.17 8.72
C SER A 662 4.93 31.51 9.11
N GLY A 663 5.88 30.64 8.78
CA GLY A 663 7.30 30.83 9.07
C GLY A 663 8.20 29.93 8.21
N ASP A 664 9.45 30.35 8.03
CA ASP A 664 10.46 29.56 7.33
C ASP A 664 11.07 28.51 8.30
N ILE A 665 11.16 27.26 7.86
CA ILE A 665 11.95 26.23 8.56
C ILE A 665 13.36 26.26 7.99
N VAL A 666 14.29 26.91 8.69
CA VAL A 666 15.71 27.02 8.29
C VAL A 666 16.52 25.93 9.00
N ASN A 667 17.34 25.19 8.25
CA ASN A 667 18.20 24.13 8.80
C ASN A 667 19.66 24.32 8.38
N ASP A 668 20.54 24.52 9.36
CA ASP A 668 21.97 24.78 9.15
C ASP A 668 22.84 23.50 9.06
N LYS A 669 22.22 22.29 9.14
CA LYS A 669 22.70 20.87 9.11
C LYS A 669 22.99 20.21 10.48
N PRO A 670 22.80 18.87 10.69
CA PRO A 670 22.36 17.80 9.77
C PRO A 670 20.86 17.39 9.97
N SER A 671 20.00 18.03 9.17
CA SER A 671 18.68 17.67 8.60
C SER A 671 17.69 16.70 9.27
N ILE A 672 16.41 17.11 9.27
CA ILE A 672 15.28 16.40 8.62
C ILE A 672 14.23 17.46 8.27
N ALA A 673 13.75 17.50 7.02
CA ALA A 673 12.68 18.42 6.60
C ALA A 673 11.28 17.79 6.75
N VAL A 674 11.11 16.48 6.51
CA VAL A 674 9.99 15.68 7.05
C VAL A 674 10.49 14.23 7.24
N ARG A 675 10.25 13.61 8.41
CA ARG A 675 10.53 12.18 8.67
C ARG A 675 9.31 11.53 9.31
N GLN A 676 8.81 10.48 8.68
CA GLN A 676 7.66 9.72 9.14
C GLN A 676 8.07 8.25 9.31
N THR A 677 7.64 7.62 10.41
CA THR A 677 7.99 6.24 10.80
C THR A 677 6.72 5.41 11.01
N GLY A 678 6.75 4.13 10.65
CA GLY A 678 5.58 3.24 10.63
C GLY A 678 4.92 3.18 9.25
N ASP A 679 3.92 2.30 9.10
CA ASP A 679 3.14 2.18 7.86
C ASP A 679 2.01 3.22 7.87
N ILE A 680 2.03 4.10 6.87
CA ILE A 680 0.98 5.11 6.63
C ILE A 680 0.32 4.89 5.26
N GLY A 681 0.67 3.81 4.57
CA GLY A 681 0.09 3.46 3.29
C GLY A 681 -1.35 2.98 3.45
N GLY A 682 -2.12 3.13 2.38
CA GLY A 682 -3.38 2.43 2.19
C GLY A 682 -3.24 1.34 1.11
N GLY A 683 -4.33 0.62 0.84
CA GLY A 683 -4.36 -0.28 -0.31
C GLY A 683 -4.11 0.48 -1.62
N TYR A 684 -3.36 -0.10 -2.55
CA TYR A 684 -2.98 0.54 -3.83
C TYR A 684 -4.17 1.10 -4.62
N ALA A 685 -5.32 0.41 -4.58
CA ALA A 685 -6.55 0.84 -5.25
C ALA A 685 -7.28 2.00 -4.54
N ASN A 686 -7.02 2.21 -3.25
CA ASN A 686 -7.69 3.20 -2.38
C ASN A 686 -6.70 4.28 -1.93
N TRP A 687 -5.75 4.62 -2.81
CA TRP A 687 -4.65 5.55 -2.52
C TRP A 687 -5.13 6.95 -2.12
N ASP A 688 -6.31 7.35 -2.58
CA ASP A 688 -6.97 8.62 -2.31
C ASP A 688 -7.53 8.74 -0.88
N SER A 689 -7.74 7.59 -0.22
CA SER A 689 -8.18 7.51 1.19
C SER A 689 -7.04 7.27 2.18
N ALA A 690 -5.81 7.07 1.68
CA ALA A 690 -4.63 6.85 2.51
C ALA A 690 -4.17 8.15 3.19
N ASN A 691 -3.58 8.03 4.38
CA ASN A 691 -3.04 9.19 5.08
C ASN A 691 -1.79 9.71 4.35
N ALA A 692 -1.82 10.96 3.89
CA ALA A 692 -0.68 11.58 3.23
C ALA A 692 0.33 12.16 4.25
N VAL A 693 1.62 11.95 4.01
CA VAL A 693 2.71 12.64 4.76
C VAL A 693 2.67 14.14 4.50
N ILE A 694 2.40 14.51 3.24
CA ILE A 694 2.29 15.89 2.78
C ILE A 694 0.96 15.99 2.03
N GLN A 695 0.01 16.70 2.61
CA GLN A 695 -1.25 17.05 1.97
C GLN A 695 -1.23 18.54 1.61
N VAL A 696 -1.54 18.84 0.34
CA VAL A 696 -1.68 20.21 -0.15
C VAL A 696 -3.13 20.38 -0.61
N ASP A 697 -3.91 21.15 0.15
CA ASP A 697 -5.33 21.35 -0.14
C ASP A 697 -5.52 22.28 -1.35
N ALA A 698 -6.03 21.71 -2.45
CA ALA A 698 -6.30 22.42 -3.68
C ALA A 698 -7.74 22.96 -3.73
N ALA A 699 -8.05 23.99 -2.95
CA ALA A 699 -9.42 24.50 -2.78
C ALA A 699 -10.03 25.21 -4.02
N ASN A 700 -9.21 25.69 -4.96
CA ASN A 700 -9.62 26.40 -6.16
C ASN A 700 -9.17 25.62 -7.41
N ASN A 701 -10.12 25.16 -8.20
CA ASN A 701 -9.83 24.36 -9.38
C ASN A 701 -9.08 25.11 -10.49
N LEU A 702 -9.05 26.45 -10.43
CA LEU A 702 -8.35 27.33 -11.38
C LEU A 702 -6.90 27.63 -10.98
N ALA A 703 -6.45 27.19 -9.79
CA ALA A 703 -5.11 27.49 -9.29
C ALA A 703 -4.16 26.29 -9.37
N ALA A 704 -2.89 26.57 -9.67
CA ALA A 704 -1.82 25.59 -9.56
C ALA A 704 -1.18 25.64 -8.17
N TYR A 705 -1.12 24.50 -7.50
CA TYR A 705 -0.60 24.33 -6.16
C TYR A 705 0.81 23.74 -6.20
N SER A 706 1.78 24.40 -5.55
CA SER A 706 3.15 23.90 -5.47
C SER A 706 3.28 22.88 -4.35
N VAL A 707 3.79 21.68 -4.65
CA VAL A 707 4.06 20.65 -3.64
C VAL A 707 5.44 20.83 -3.03
N TRP A 708 6.45 21.06 -3.88
CA TRP A 708 7.80 21.43 -3.44
C TRP A 708 8.43 22.40 -4.44
N ARG A 709 9.42 23.17 -3.96
CA ARG A 709 10.23 24.09 -4.78
C ARG A 709 11.65 24.15 -4.23
N VAL A 710 12.63 24.08 -5.11
CA VAL A 710 14.04 24.28 -4.79
C VAL A 710 14.47 25.65 -5.29
N THR A 711 14.87 26.52 -4.37
CA THR A 711 15.28 27.89 -4.67
C THR A 711 16.72 28.12 -4.24
N ASN A 712 17.54 28.63 -5.15
CA ASN A 712 18.80 29.25 -4.80
C ASN A 712 18.55 30.76 -4.67
N TRP A 713 18.30 31.22 -3.44
CA TRP A 713 17.95 32.60 -3.14
C TRP A 713 19.06 33.56 -3.58
N GLY A 714 18.67 34.70 -4.18
CA GLY A 714 19.62 35.63 -4.82
C GLY A 714 20.09 35.20 -6.22
N GLN A 715 19.63 34.05 -6.72
CA GLN A 715 19.88 33.59 -8.08
C GLN A 715 18.56 33.26 -8.79
N ARG A 716 17.99 32.07 -8.53
CA ARG A 716 16.82 31.55 -9.26
C ARG A 716 16.15 30.37 -8.56
N HIS A 717 14.89 30.11 -8.91
CA HIS A 717 14.23 28.83 -8.65
C HIS A 717 14.80 27.78 -9.61
N LEU A 718 15.23 26.63 -9.09
CA LEU A 718 15.87 25.57 -9.87
C LEU A 718 14.84 24.58 -10.43
N ALA A 719 13.94 24.11 -9.57
CA ALA A 719 12.88 23.17 -9.93
C ALA A 719 11.70 23.31 -8.96
N ALA A 720 10.50 22.95 -9.43
CA ALA A 720 9.30 22.83 -8.61
C ALA A 720 8.39 21.74 -9.15
N MET A 721 7.56 21.16 -8.29
CA MET A 721 6.44 20.33 -8.69
C MET A 721 5.13 21.04 -8.38
N GLN A 722 4.25 21.11 -9.37
CA GLN A 722 2.95 21.75 -9.27
C GLN A 722 1.84 20.77 -9.63
N VAL A 723 0.68 20.94 -8.99
CA VAL A 723 -0.54 20.18 -9.25
C VAL A 723 -1.68 21.15 -9.54
N HIS A 724 -2.49 20.86 -10.56
CA HIS A 724 -3.62 21.68 -10.98
C HIS A 724 -4.86 20.80 -11.15
N ALA A 725 -6.02 21.23 -10.64
CA ALA A 725 -7.23 20.40 -10.66
C ALA A 725 -7.93 20.34 -12.04
N GLY A 726 -7.49 21.14 -13.01
CA GLY A 726 -8.01 21.10 -14.38
C GLY A 726 -9.12 22.12 -14.67
N ASP A 727 -9.23 23.20 -13.91
CA ASP A 727 -10.19 24.31 -14.09
C ASP A 727 -11.64 24.01 -13.68
N SER A 728 -12.02 22.74 -13.47
CA SER A 728 -13.35 22.35 -12.98
C SER A 728 -13.30 21.06 -12.13
N ALA A 729 -14.36 20.78 -11.36
CA ALA A 729 -14.44 19.55 -10.55
C ALA A 729 -14.52 18.26 -11.38
N SER A 730 -14.89 18.37 -12.66
CA SER A 730 -15.01 17.26 -13.60
C SER A 730 -13.80 17.12 -14.54
N SER A 731 -12.85 18.05 -14.46
CA SER A 731 -11.69 18.04 -15.33
C SER A 731 -10.60 17.08 -14.80
N PRO A 732 -9.79 16.50 -15.68
CA PRO A 732 -8.65 15.68 -15.27
C PRO A 732 -7.63 16.56 -14.52
N PRO A 733 -7.13 16.11 -13.35
CA PRO A 733 -6.05 16.80 -12.68
C PRO A 733 -4.74 16.69 -13.47
N VAL A 734 -3.80 17.57 -13.20
CA VAL A 734 -2.51 17.62 -13.89
C VAL A 734 -1.39 17.80 -12.88
N VAL A 735 -0.32 17.02 -13.01
CA VAL A 735 0.94 17.18 -12.28
C VAL A 735 2.02 17.63 -13.24
N ALA A 736 2.69 18.74 -12.95
CA ALA A 736 3.77 19.27 -13.78
C ALA A 736 5.07 19.44 -12.99
N LEU A 737 6.18 19.00 -13.59
CA LEU A 737 7.52 19.30 -13.10
C LEU A 737 8.07 20.52 -13.84
N GLN A 738 8.24 21.62 -13.12
CA GLN A 738 8.81 22.86 -13.63
C GLN A 738 10.32 22.89 -13.37
N MET A 739 11.09 23.33 -14.38
CA MET A 739 12.52 23.57 -14.24
C MET A 739 12.87 25.00 -14.67
N TYR A 740 13.96 25.53 -14.13
CA TYR A 740 14.45 26.85 -14.49
C TYR A 740 14.69 27.00 -16.00
N GLY A 741 14.32 28.17 -16.54
CA GLY A 741 14.65 28.55 -17.92
C GLY A 741 13.86 27.82 -19.00
N LEU A 742 12.90 26.96 -18.62
CA LEU A 742 11.97 26.34 -19.54
C LEU A 742 10.61 27.04 -19.49
N ALA A 743 9.88 27.00 -20.60
CA ALA A 743 8.49 27.44 -20.63
C ALA A 743 7.64 26.67 -19.60
N PRO A 744 6.50 27.23 -19.14
CA PRO A 744 5.67 26.61 -18.11
C PRO A 744 5.26 25.17 -18.47
N ASN A 745 5.26 24.28 -17.49
CA ASN A 745 4.83 22.89 -17.61
C ASN A 745 5.62 22.10 -18.69
N PRO A 746 6.96 22.00 -18.58
CA PRO A 746 7.79 21.33 -19.57
C PRO A 746 7.66 19.80 -19.53
N PHE A 747 7.28 19.22 -18.38
CA PHE A 747 6.98 17.80 -18.18
C PHE A 747 5.67 17.67 -17.41
N VAL A 748 4.70 16.97 -17.97
CA VAL A 748 3.31 16.96 -17.46
C VAL A 748 2.74 15.55 -17.49
N TRP A 749 2.10 15.14 -16.40
CA TRP A 749 1.23 13.97 -16.34
C TRP A 749 -0.20 14.43 -16.09
N ASN A 750 -1.16 14.02 -16.93
CA ASN A 750 -2.58 14.36 -16.73
C ASN A 750 -3.37 13.19 -16.13
N GLY A 751 -4.60 13.47 -15.69
CA GLY A 751 -5.51 12.48 -15.11
C GLY A 751 -6.05 11.43 -16.09
N TYR A 752 -5.77 11.58 -17.39
CA TYR A 752 -6.04 10.54 -18.39
C TYR A 752 -4.90 9.51 -18.50
N GLY A 753 -3.77 9.76 -17.82
CA GLY A 753 -2.57 8.92 -17.88
C GLY A 753 -1.60 9.31 -18.99
N ASP A 754 -1.81 10.46 -19.65
CA ASP A 754 -0.91 10.94 -20.69
C ASP A 754 0.33 11.62 -20.08
N TYR A 755 1.45 11.47 -20.76
CA TYR A 755 2.71 12.16 -20.46
C TYR A 755 3.07 13.13 -21.59
N TYR A 756 3.20 14.41 -21.27
CA TYR A 756 3.60 15.45 -22.22
C TYR A 756 4.98 16.01 -21.89
N VAL A 757 5.82 16.11 -22.93
CA VAL A 757 7.15 16.73 -22.86
C VAL A 757 7.28 17.75 -23.98
N ARG A 758 7.72 18.97 -23.65
CA ARG A 758 7.87 20.04 -24.65
C ARG A 758 9.11 19.92 -25.54
N ARG A 759 10.10 19.11 -25.14
CA ARG A 759 11.35 18.87 -25.86
C ARG A 759 11.57 17.36 -26.07
N ASN A 760 12.81 16.93 -26.26
CA ASN A 760 13.15 15.56 -26.63
C ASN A 760 13.01 14.58 -25.46
N ILE A 761 12.58 13.35 -25.77
CA ILE A 761 12.67 12.19 -24.89
C ILE A 761 13.84 11.33 -25.38
N TYR A 762 14.89 11.18 -24.57
CA TYR A 762 16.01 10.28 -24.85
C TYR A 762 15.81 8.97 -24.08
N ALA A 763 15.37 7.92 -24.80
CA ALA A 763 15.20 6.57 -24.24
C ALA A 763 16.24 5.64 -24.87
N ASN A 764 17.19 5.13 -24.06
CA ASN A 764 18.21 4.17 -24.52
C ASN A 764 17.65 2.74 -24.72
N GLY A 765 16.41 2.51 -24.29
CA GLY A 765 15.66 1.26 -24.50
C GLY A 765 14.59 1.38 -25.58
N SER A 766 13.69 0.39 -25.64
CA SER A 766 12.58 0.39 -26.60
C SER A 766 11.36 1.14 -26.06
N LEU A 767 10.74 1.97 -26.90
CA LEU A 767 9.39 2.50 -26.68
C LEU A 767 8.38 1.49 -27.24
N VAL A 768 7.67 0.80 -26.36
CA VAL A 768 6.69 -0.23 -26.72
C VAL A 768 5.27 0.34 -26.74
N GLN A 769 4.49 -0.03 -27.74
CA GLN A 769 3.08 0.34 -27.88
C GLN A 769 2.20 -0.91 -27.83
N THR A 770 1.27 -0.95 -26.87
CA THR A 770 0.27 -2.03 -26.78
C THR A 770 -0.56 -2.03 -28.05
N SER A 771 -0.50 -3.13 -28.81
CA SER A 771 -1.17 -3.27 -30.10
C SER A 771 -1.83 -4.65 -30.29
N ASP A 772 -2.12 -5.32 -29.17
CA ASP A 772 -2.82 -6.61 -29.14
C ASP A 772 -4.15 -6.53 -29.90
N ILE A 773 -4.39 -7.50 -30.78
CA ILE A 773 -5.60 -7.57 -31.60
C ILE A 773 -6.86 -7.73 -30.75
N ASN A 774 -6.76 -8.37 -29.58
CA ASN A 774 -7.89 -8.63 -28.69
C ASN A 774 -8.41 -7.35 -28.02
N LEU A 775 -7.63 -6.26 -28.04
CA LEU A 775 -8.04 -4.95 -27.54
C LEU A 775 -8.61 -4.05 -28.66
N LYS A 776 -8.84 -4.58 -29.86
CA LYS A 776 -9.31 -3.81 -31.03
C LYS A 776 -10.72 -4.27 -31.43
N ASN A 777 -11.60 -3.29 -31.67
CA ASN A 777 -12.99 -3.57 -32.06
C ASN A 777 -13.18 -3.59 -33.58
N VAL A 778 -12.71 -2.54 -34.27
CA VAL A 778 -12.85 -2.38 -35.72
C VAL A 778 -11.49 -2.53 -36.35
N ILE A 779 -11.33 -3.56 -37.18
CA ILE A 779 -10.09 -3.85 -37.90
C ILE A 779 -10.44 -3.89 -39.38
N GLU A 780 -10.06 -2.84 -40.10
CA GLU A 780 -10.29 -2.69 -41.54
C GLU A 780 -8.98 -2.37 -42.26
N GLU A 781 -8.92 -2.74 -43.54
CA GLU A 781 -7.81 -2.31 -44.38
C GLU A 781 -7.90 -0.81 -44.66
N LEU A 782 -6.76 -0.14 -44.69
CA LEU A 782 -6.71 1.27 -45.07
C LEU A 782 -7.19 1.46 -46.50
N ASP A 783 -8.11 2.39 -46.71
CA ASP A 783 -8.59 2.77 -48.03
C ASP A 783 -7.56 3.65 -48.76
N CYS A 784 -7.14 3.22 -49.95
CA CYS A 784 -6.20 3.89 -50.84
C CYS A 784 -5.01 4.61 -50.16
N PRO A 785 -4.21 3.95 -49.28
CA PRO A 785 -3.16 4.62 -48.52
C PRO A 785 -1.99 5.08 -49.41
N LEU A 786 -1.73 4.43 -50.56
CA LEU A 786 -0.65 4.85 -51.46
C LEU A 786 -1.01 6.16 -52.15
N GLU A 787 -2.22 6.24 -52.70
CA GLU A 787 -2.75 7.41 -53.41
C GLU A 787 -2.87 8.60 -52.45
N LYS A 788 -3.44 8.37 -51.26
CA LYS A 788 -3.57 9.39 -50.22
C LYS A 788 -2.21 9.87 -49.67
N LEU A 789 -1.19 9.00 -49.66
CA LEU A 789 0.17 9.37 -49.21
C LEU A 789 0.91 10.23 -50.23
N LEU A 790 0.61 10.11 -51.54
CA LEU A 790 1.19 10.98 -52.57
C LEU A 790 0.83 12.46 -52.36
N ASP A 791 -0.34 12.71 -51.78
CA ASP A 791 -0.81 14.06 -51.44
C ASP A 791 -0.24 14.58 -50.09
N VAL A 792 0.47 13.74 -49.33
CA VAL A 792 1.12 14.13 -48.08
C VAL A 792 2.58 14.49 -48.35
N SER A 793 2.91 15.77 -48.23
CA SER A 793 4.28 16.26 -48.42
C SER A 793 5.16 16.04 -47.17
N VAL A 794 6.36 15.52 -47.39
CA VAL A 794 7.46 15.56 -46.43
C VAL A 794 8.17 16.90 -46.58
N ILE A 795 8.24 17.67 -45.51
CA ILE A 795 8.79 19.01 -45.50
C ILE A 795 10.00 19.11 -44.57
N ARG A 796 10.89 20.04 -44.91
CA ARG A 796 12.04 20.45 -44.13
C ARG A 796 11.73 21.80 -43.51
N TYR A 797 11.91 21.93 -42.20
CA TYR A 797 11.51 23.14 -41.48
C TYR A 797 12.35 23.35 -40.22
N THR A 798 12.36 24.59 -39.75
CA THR A 798 12.74 24.96 -38.38
C THR A 798 11.49 25.42 -37.63
N ARG A 799 11.46 25.26 -36.31
CA ARG A 799 10.31 25.74 -35.52
C ARG A 799 10.48 27.21 -35.16
N LYS A 800 9.37 27.96 -35.20
CA LYS A 800 9.33 29.38 -34.82
C LYS A 800 9.29 29.59 -33.32
N ASP A 801 8.76 28.63 -32.57
CA ASP A 801 8.56 28.72 -31.12
C ASP A 801 9.76 28.21 -30.30
N ILE A 802 10.68 27.45 -30.93
CA ILE A 802 11.89 26.93 -30.29
C ILE A 802 13.07 26.89 -31.27
N ASP A 803 14.27 27.15 -30.76
CA ASP A 803 15.50 26.86 -31.49
C ASP A 803 15.73 25.33 -31.51
N SER A 804 15.38 24.72 -32.65
CA SER A 804 15.28 23.26 -32.83
C SER A 804 16.25 22.72 -33.89
N GLY A 805 17.07 23.58 -34.50
CA GLY A 805 17.80 23.21 -35.71
C GLY A 805 16.85 22.81 -36.86
N GLU A 806 17.43 22.33 -37.96
CA GLU A 806 16.67 21.86 -39.12
C GLU A 806 16.06 20.48 -38.86
N GLN A 807 14.77 20.33 -39.15
CA GLN A 807 13.99 19.11 -38.96
C GLN A 807 13.35 18.67 -40.28
N ILE A 808 13.06 17.37 -40.41
CA ILE A 808 12.34 16.79 -41.54
C ILE A 808 11.15 15.99 -40.98
N SER A 809 9.94 16.33 -41.38
CA SER A 809 8.73 15.60 -40.99
C SER A 809 7.59 15.85 -41.95
N TYR A 810 6.43 15.25 -41.70
CA TYR A 810 5.20 15.52 -42.46
C TYR A 810 4.60 16.87 -42.09
N SER A 811 3.93 17.52 -43.05
CA SER A 811 3.02 18.62 -42.72
C SER A 811 1.79 18.06 -42.00
N ALA A 812 1.54 18.50 -40.77
CA ALA A 812 0.37 18.05 -39.99
C ALA A 812 -0.96 18.38 -40.68
N GLN A 813 -1.05 19.50 -41.41
CA GLN A 813 -2.24 19.87 -42.17
C GLN A 813 -2.47 18.94 -43.38
N ALA A 814 -1.39 18.56 -44.07
CA ALA A 814 -1.48 17.61 -45.18
C ALA A 814 -1.88 16.21 -44.68
N VAL A 815 -1.33 15.78 -43.55
CA VAL A 815 -1.72 14.52 -42.89
C VAL A 815 -3.18 14.61 -42.42
N GLN A 816 -3.65 15.72 -41.87
CA GLN A 816 -5.04 15.88 -41.44
C GLN A 816 -6.04 15.67 -42.58
N LYS A 817 -5.74 16.21 -43.77
CA LYS A 817 -6.61 16.10 -44.94
C LYS A 817 -6.78 14.64 -45.41
N ASN A 818 -5.70 13.86 -45.40
CA ASN A 818 -5.67 12.52 -46.00
C ASN A 818 -5.79 11.38 -44.98
N PHE A 819 -5.29 11.59 -43.77
CA PHE A 819 -5.23 10.64 -42.64
C PHE A 819 -5.57 11.34 -41.31
N PRO A 820 -6.81 11.85 -41.15
CA PRO A 820 -7.23 12.59 -39.95
C PRO A 820 -7.06 11.78 -38.65
N GLN A 821 -7.16 10.45 -38.72
CA GLN A 821 -6.97 9.54 -37.59
C GLN A 821 -5.53 9.57 -37.01
N ASN A 822 -4.55 9.99 -37.82
CA ASN A 822 -3.15 10.12 -37.42
C ASN A 822 -2.81 11.55 -36.94
N ILE A 823 -3.81 12.36 -36.62
CA ILE A 823 -3.62 13.68 -35.99
C ILE A 823 -4.07 13.64 -34.53
N ARG A 824 -3.30 14.31 -33.69
CA ARG A 824 -3.64 14.61 -32.30
C ARG A 824 -3.59 16.11 -32.10
N MET A 825 -4.69 16.70 -31.67
CA MET A 825 -4.77 18.13 -31.38
C MET A 825 -4.46 18.37 -29.90
N THR A 826 -3.65 19.38 -29.62
CA THR A 826 -3.29 19.79 -28.25
C THR A 826 -3.43 21.29 -28.11
N LYS A 827 -3.82 21.77 -26.93
CA LYS A 827 -3.90 23.20 -26.65
C LYS A 827 -2.53 23.87 -26.86
N ALA A 828 -2.51 24.95 -27.61
CA ALA A 828 -1.32 25.76 -27.84
C ALA A 828 -0.81 26.34 -26.53
N SER A 829 0.50 26.32 -26.33
CA SER A 829 1.13 27.05 -25.23
C SER A 829 1.09 28.56 -25.49
N GLU A 830 1.30 29.36 -24.45
CA GLU A 830 1.31 30.83 -24.54
C GLU A 830 2.29 31.36 -25.60
N ALA A 831 3.46 30.73 -25.74
CA ALA A 831 4.44 31.04 -26.78
C ALA A 831 4.02 30.60 -28.20
N GLN A 832 3.01 29.74 -28.32
CA GLN A 832 2.51 29.21 -29.60
C GLN A 832 1.21 29.90 -30.04
N ILE A 833 0.43 30.47 -29.12
CA ILE A 833 -0.86 31.14 -29.40
C ILE A 833 -0.70 32.28 -30.42
N GLU A 834 0.44 32.97 -30.44
CA GLU A 834 0.76 33.98 -31.45
C GLU A 834 0.85 33.41 -32.88
N PHE A 835 1.27 32.15 -33.02
CA PHE A 835 1.47 31.48 -34.31
C PHE A 835 0.29 30.60 -34.72
N VAL A 836 -0.54 30.17 -33.77
CA VAL A 836 -1.70 29.31 -33.99
C VAL A 836 -2.93 29.95 -33.33
N PRO A 837 -3.63 30.87 -34.03
CA PRO A 837 -4.66 31.74 -33.43
C PRO A 837 -5.90 31.00 -32.93
N ASP A 838 -6.16 29.79 -33.42
CA ASP A 838 -7.24 28.92 -32.94
C ASP A 838 -6.94 28.27 -31.58
N GLY A 839 -5.72 28.46 -31.06
CA GLY A 839 -5.25 27.93 -29.80
C GLY A 839 -5.02 26.43 -29.80
N MET A 840 -4.94 25.76 -30.96
CA MET A 840 -4.78 24.30 -31.08
C MET A 840 -3.64 23.91 -32.03
N VAL A 841 -2.65 23.20 -31.49
CA VAL A 841 -1.54 22.63 -32.27
C VAL A 841 -1.92 21.24 -32.77
N MET A 842 -1.72 20.99 -34.07
CA MET A 842 -1.87 19.67 -34.68
C MET A 842 -0.55 18.91 -34.64
N ASN A 843 -0.57 17.70 -34.08
CA ASN A 843 0.58 16.83 -33.97
C ASN A 843 0.34 15.55 -34.78
N VAL A 844 1.36 15.09 -35.49
CA VAL A 844 1.30 13.86 -36.28
C VAL A 844 1.61 12.66 -35.38
N ASP A 845 0.75 11.65 -35.40
CA ASP A 845 1.02 10.33 -34.84
C ASP A 845 1.99 9.58 -35.76
N GLN A 846 3.27 9.61 -35.37
CA GLN A 846 4.34 8.98 -36.14
C GLN A 846 4.21 7.45 -36.20
N GLY A 847 3.67 6.81 -35.16
CA GLY A 847 3.42 5.37 -35.15
C GLY A 847 2.38 4.99 -36.19
N GLY A 848 1.27 5.73 -36.22
CA GLY A 848 0.23 5.60 -37.24
C GLY A 848 0.77 5.85 -38.66
N MET A 849 1.58 6.89 -38.86
CA MET A 849 2.16 7.18 -40.19
C MET A 849 3.15 6.12 -40.66
N ASN A 850 3.95 5.54 -39.77
CA ASN A 850 4.83 4.42 -40.11
C ASN A 850 4.03 3.18 -40.56
N ALA A 851 2.87 2.92 -39.95
CA ALA A 851 1.96 1.87 -40.38
C ALA A 851 1.35 2.15 -41.77
N VAL A 852 0.93 3.40 -42.04
CA VAL A 852 0.45 3.83 -43.37
C VAL A 852 1.53 3.63 -44.43
N ASN A 853 2.77 4.05 -44.16
CA ASN A 853 3.90 3.83 -45.06
C ASN A 853 4.12 2.35 -45.36
N THR A 854 4.01 1.50 -44.34
CA THR A 854 4.17 0.05 -44.50
C THR A 854 3.13 -0.52 -45.47
N GLU A 855 1.85 -0.13 -45.32
CA GLU A 855 0.80 -0.58 -46.23
C GLU A 855 0.89 0.03 -47.63
N ALA A 856 1.29 1.30 -47.74
CA ALA A 856 1.56 1.93 -49.03
C ALA A 856 2.68 1.22 -49.79
N ILE A 857 3.78 0.85 -49.11
CA ILE A 857 4.89 0.08 -49.70
C ILE A 857 4.42 -1.31 -50.15
N LYS A 858 3.60 -2.00 -49.35
CA LYS A 858 3.02 -3.30 -49.74
C LYS A 858 2.14 -3.17 -51.00
N ARG A 859 1.31 -2.13 -51.10
CA ARG A 859 0.50 -1.87 -52.30
C ARG A 859 1.35 -1.53 -53.52
N LEU A 860 2.37 -0.68 -53.35
CA LEU A 860 3.32 -0.36 -54.41
C LEU A 860 4.01 -1.63 -54.94
N TYR A 861 4.46 -2.50 -54.04
CA TYR A 861 5.07 -3.78 -54.42
C TYR A 861 4.12 -4.66 -55.25
N LYS A 862 2.84 -4.75 -54.86
CA LYS A 862 1.82 -5.48 -55.63
C LYS A 862 1.63 -4.89 -57.04
N ILE A 863 1.57 -3.56 -57.17
CA ILE A 863 1.44 -2.88 -58.47
C ILE A 863 2.68 -3.16 -59.33
N VAL A 864 3.89 -3.05 -58.78
CA VAL A 864 5.15 -3.34 -59.49
C VAL A 864 5.18 -4.79 -59.98
N LYS A 865 4.75 -5.75 -59.17
CA LYS A 865 4.66 -7.16 -59.58
C LYS A 865 3.63 -7.38 -60.68
N GLN A 866 2.50 -6.70 -60.63
CA GLN A 866 1.50 -6.75 -61.69
C GLN A 866 2.06 -6.16 -63.00
N GLN A 867 2.75 -5.02 -62.93
CA GLN A 867 3.42 -4.43 -64.09
C GLN A 867 4.50 -5.35 -64.67
N GLN A 868 5.32 -5.99 -63.82
CA GLN A 868 6.30 -6.99 -64.26
C GLN A 868 5.63 -8.11 -65.07
N LYS A 869 4.52 -8.66 -64.57
CA LYS A 869 3.76 -9.70 -65.27
C LYS A 869 3.21 -9.22 -66.61
N THR A 870 2.67 -8.00 -66.66
CA THR A 870 2.21 -7.38 -67.92
C THR A 870 3.36 -7.22 -68.91
N ILE A 871 4.53 -6.77 -68.46
CA ILE A 871 5.72 -6.64 -69.29
C ILE A 871 6.17 -8.02 -69.82
N GLU A 872 6.14 -9.07 -68.99
CA GLU A 872 6.47 -10.44 -69.42
C GLU A 872 5.48 -10.96 -70.48
N ILE A 873 4.18 -10.70 -70.33
CA ILE A 873 3.15 -11.05 -71.33
C ILE A 873 3.38 -10.27 -72.65
N LEU A 874 3.71 -8.99 -72.57
CA LEU A 874 4.00 -8.16 -73.75
C LEU A 874 5.27 -8.64 -74.47
N LYS A 875 6.32 -9.01 -73.72
CA LYS A 875 7.55 -9.62 -74.26
C LYS A 875 7.32 -10.98 -74.91
N ALA A 876 6.28 -11.72 -74.51
CA ALA A 876 5.92 -13.00 -75.12
C ALA A 876 5.05 -12.85 -76.38
N ARG A 877 4.52 -11.64 -76.65
CA ARG A 877 3.64 -11.34 -77.79
C ARG A 877 4.31 -10.55 -78.91
N GLY A 878 5.44 -9.89 -78.64
CA GLY A 878 6.33 -9.31 -79.64
C GLY A 878 7.52 -10.23 -79.88
#